data_AF-A0A3G9CWN1-F1
#
_entry.id   AF-A0A3G9CWN1-F1
#
_cell.length_a   1.000
_cell.length_b   1.000
_cell.length_c   1.000
_cell.angle_alpha   90.00
_cell.angle_beta   90.00
_cell.angle_gamma   90.00
#
_symmetry.space_group_name_H-M   'P 1'
#
loop_
_entity.id
_entity.type
_entity.pdbx_description
1 polymer ?
#
loop_
_entity_poly.entity_id
_entity_poly.type
_entity_poly.pdbx_seq_one_letter_code
_entity_poly.pdbx_strand_id
1 'polypeptide(L)'
;MKRKLEFFKSLILVAVLFLSIGSVSATQWEVGSDQIYTTIQSAIDNANTLDGDVINVHNGTYPEDVIVNKKLTIQANTGDEVEVKPNNTGFTIVNDITGDGSGSIIDGFIINNPQNGIGVNISADNCIVKNNQINGGKTGIIVSRGNITLLDNIISGQTENGILGNLSHGFFTVSGNYIVNLIGEGIVNGVTISTNGSLTDFNFTGNTLSNISAPTGAVFGLQLGKSKGAGGNPEVANVTNLIVNENIISGISAFSAIIGMELVSNSNTVLISGNEISFLEGSTNSSVYSLEAAIVGNGTVMISKNMISDIVAGQQAVGIVAVALGDLRLEDNQISSIGKANASVAMLGLGLLYNATLKNNNVSDINSPSIAAGIVGTAMDHLNMIYNTINGVHGANDVSMVAAGFNTTKIYGNNLEGHGSGIGIVICSANGTIKYNRIVNYDSYIQNFLFSNFGPSIDEMLKPLDDAIKKHPELEPILKPIRDDLDKLFHQLENSNTNARYNWYGTNSPDASKFFVGNGTLDYYPWLVLNIRANPSTINVGESSIITADVYYDAAGGDHSADVELFFSGPKVIFTTNLGNLGSKSVIVPWVNGMATTILRADEGAGIATVTAADHEIVQTLVNIQGSSNFTNATATTGTVEMESTGLPLEGMVISILLVLGGLISVRKQ
;
A
#
# COMPACT_ATOMS: atom_id res chain seq x y z
N MET A 1 -42.01 -21.62 49.96
CA MET A 1 -41.06 -21.17 51.00
C MET A 1 -39.70 -21.89 50.91
N LYS A 2 -39.64 -23.23 50.93
CA LYS A 2 -38.39 -24.02 50.75
C LYS A 2 -37.54 -23.63 49.52
N ARG A 3 -38.17 -23.40 48.36
CA ARG A 3 -37.48 -23.04 47.11
C ARG A 3 -36.81 -21.65 47.11
N LYS A 4 -37.32 -20.71 47.92
CA LYS A 4 -36.69 -19.38 48.13
C LYS A 4 -35.51 -19.44 49.11
N LEU A 5 -35.54 -20.38 50.06
CA LEU A 5 -34.47 -20.58 51.04
C LEU A 5 -33.24 -21.25 50.40
N GLU A 6 -33.46 -22.23 49.51
CA GLU A 6 -32.38 -22.85 48.71
C GLU A 6 -31.73 -21.85 47.75
N PHE A 7 -32.53 -20.99 47.10
CA PHE A 7 -32.01 -19.90 46.25
C PHE A 7 -31.15 -18.90 47.06
N PHE A 8 -31.58 -18.52 48.27
CA PHE A 8 -30.81 -17.65 49.15
C PHE A 8 -29.51 -18.31 49.65
N LYS A 9 -29.53 -19.61 49.93
CA LYS A 9 -28.31 -20.37 50.29
C LYS A 9 -27.32 -20.45 49.13
N SER A 10 -27.79 -20.71 47.90
CA SER A 10 -26.93 -20.67 46.71
C SER A 10 -26.37 -19.27 46.45
N LEU A 11 -27.17 -18.21 46.64
CA LEU A 11 -26.72 -16.83 46.46
C LEU A 11 -25.68 -16.42 47.52
N ILE A 12 -25.84 -16.87 48.77
CA ILE A 12 -24.86 -16.65 49.85
C ILE A 12 -23.58 -17.46 49.59
N LEU A 13 -23.68 -18.70 49.08
CA LEU A 13 -22.50 -19.51 48.73
C LEU A 13 -21.71 -18.87 47.57
N VAL A 14 -22.39 -18.35 46.55
CA VAL A 14 -21.79 -17.60 45.44
C VAL A 14 -21.18 -16.29 45.94
N ALA A 15 -21.85 -15.56 46.84
CA ALA A 15 -21.31 -14.35 47.45
C ALA A 15 -20.08 -14.62 48.34
N VAL A 16 -20.05 -15.74 49.08
CA VAL A 16 -18.88 -16.16 49.88
C VAL A 16 -17.73 -16.58 48.96
N LEU A 17 -18.00 -17.23 47.83
CA LEU A 17 -17.01 -17.51 46.78
C LEU A 17 -16.44 -16.22 46.16
N PHE A 18 -17.29 -15.22 45.89
CA PHE A 18 -16.87 -13.89 45.39
C PHE A 18 -16.18 -13.00 46.44
N LEU A 19 -16.40 -13.25 47.74
CA LEU A 19 -15.70 -12.57 48.85
C LEU A 19 -14.39 -13.26 49.25
N SER A 20 -14.13 -14.49 48.76
CA SER A 20 -12.91 -15.26 49.01
C SER A 20 -11.83 -15.14 47.93
N ILE A 21 -12.10 -14.43 46.83
CA ILE A 21 -11.07 -13.98 45.89
C ILE A 21 -10.43 -12.72 46.49
N GLY A 22 -9.54 -12.93 47.46
CA GLY A 22 -8.57 -11.90 47.78
C GLY A 22 -7.80 -11.56 46.51
N SER A 23 -7.62 -10.27 46.22
CA SER A 23 -6.64 -9.84 45.22
C SER A 23 -5.27 -10.36 45.68
N VAL A 24 -4.85 -11.50 45.14
CA VAL A 24 -3.49 -11.99 45.33
C VAL A 24 -2.61 -11.00 44.58
N SER A 25 -1.99 -10.07 45.31
CA SER A 25 -0.90 -9.28 44.75
C SER A 25 0.21 -10.25 44.39
N ALA A 26 0.73 -10.15 43.17
CA ALA A 26 1.94 -10.88 42.78
C ALA A 26 3.05 -10.62 43.81
N THR A 27 3.74 -11.67 44.25
CA THR A 27 4.91 -11.49 45.10
C THR A 27 6.02 -10.88 44.25
N GLN A 28 6.79 -9.95 44.83
CA GLN A 28 7.89 -9.30 44.14
C GLN A 28 9.22 -9.84 44.67
N TRP A 29 10.12 -10.17 43.74
CA TRP A 29 11.45 -10.69 43.99
C TRP A 29 12.47 -9.73 43.40
N GLU A 30 13.45 -9.33 44.19
CA GLU A 30 14.49 -8.38 43.78
C GLU A 30 15.78 -9.13 43.43
N VAL A 31 16.33 -8.83 42.25
CA VAL A 31 17.60 -9.39 41.75
C VAL A 31 18.63 -8.27 41.59
N GLY A 32 19.84 -8.48 42.09
CA GLY A 32 20.93 -7.50 42.01
C GLY A 32 22.10 -7.84 42.92
N SER A 33 23.22 -7.12 42.77
CA SER A 33 24.44 -7.36 43.58
C SER A 33 24.20 -7.22 45.09
N ASP A 34 23.27 -6.35 45.48
CA ASP A 34 22.91 -6.06 46.87
C ASP A 34 21.58 -6.72 47.30
N GLN A 35 21.03 -7.62 46.47
CA GLN A 35 19.77 -8.31 46.73
C GLN A 35 19.97 -9.76 47.19
N ILE A 36 18.87 -10.39 47.63
CA ILE A 36 18.86 -11.80 48.03
C ILE A 36 19.28 -12.70 46.86
N TYR A 37 18.80 -12.40 45.66
CA TYR A 37 19.17 -13.09 44.44
C TYR A 37 20.19 -12.27 43.67
N THR A 38 21.37 -12.84 43.45
CA THR A 38 22.44 -12.18 42.68
C THR A 38 22.36 -12.47 41.19
N THR A 39 21.55 -13.46 40.78
CA THR A 39 21.29 -13.79 39.37
C THR A 39 19.80 -13.98 39.12
N ILE A 40 19.36 -13.74 37.88
CA ILE A 40 17.96 -13.88 37.48
C ILE A 40 17.54 -15.35 37.60
N GLN A 41 18.39 -16.29 37.15
CA GLN A 41 18.08 -17.72 37.23
C GLN A 41 17.86 -18.18 38.68
N SER A 42 18.64 -17.67 39.65
CA SER A 42 18.49 -18.05 41.06
C SER A 42 17.16 -17.62 41.67
N ALA A 43 16.60 -16.49 41.20
CA ALA A 43 15.27 -16.03 41.59
C ALA A 43 14.17 -16.91 40.98
N ILE A 44 14.31 -17.30 39.70
CA ILE A 44 13.37 -18.21 39.04
C ILE A 44 13.37 -19.59 39.71
N ASP A 45 14.56 -20.15 39.97
CA ASP A 45 14.74 -21.49 40.54
C ASP A 45 14.25 -21.60 41.99
N ASN A 46 14.05 -20.47 42.67
CA ASN A 46 13.58 -20.49 44.04
C ASN A 46 12.21 -21.18 44.16
N ALA A 47 12.09 -22.10 45.11
CA ALA A 47 10.85 -22.85 45.34
C ALA A 47 9.66 -21.97 45.75
N ASN A 48 9.91 -20.77 46.28
CA ASN A 48 8.87 -19.82 46.69
C ASN A 48 8.46 -18.87 45.55
N THR A 49 9.22 -18.80 44.46
CA THR A 49 8.80 -18.04 43.28
C THR A 49 7.71 -18.85 42.57
N LEU A 50 6.50 -18.32 42.53
CA LEU A 50 5.30 -19.00 42.03
C LEU A 50 4.76 -18.34 40.76
N ASP A 51 3.87 -19.05 40.06
CA ASP A 51 3.17 -18.50 38.91
C ASP A 51 2.41 -17.22 39.26
N GLY A 52 2.60 -16.19 38.44
CA GLY A 52 2.05 -14.85 38.60
C GLY A 52 2.96 -13.87 39.31
N ASP A 53 4.09 -14.30 39.88
CA ASP A 53 5.04 -13.42 40.57
C ASP A 53 5.80 -12.48 39.60
N VAL A 54 6.38 -11.43 40.19
CA VAL A 54 7.21 -10.43 39.51
C VAL A 54 8.66 -10.54 39.98
N ILE A 55 9.60 -10.57 39.04
CA ILE A 55 11.03 -10.44 39.29
C ILE A 55 11.47 -9.07 38.78
N ASN A 56 11.85 -8.19 39.70
CA ASN A 56 12.45 -6.90 39.43
C ASN A 56 13.98 -7.06 39.42
N VAL A 57 14.61 -6.77 38.28
CA VAL A 57 16.06 -6.88 38.12
C VAL A 57 16.67 -5.50 38.18
N HIS A 58 17.59 -5.29 39.10
CA HIS A 58 18.30 -4.04 39.28
C HIS A 58 19.52 -3.94 38.37
N ASN A 59 20.02 -2.71 38.26
CA ASN A 59 21.16 -2.32 37.45
C ASN A 59 22.35 -3.30 37.57
N GLY A 60 22.88 -3.75 36.44
CA GLY A 60 24.01 -4.69 36.44
C GLY A 60 24.13 -5.50 35.14
N THR A 61 25.24 -6.26 35.06
CA THR A 61 25.51 -7.21 33.97
C THR A 61 25.37 -8.64 34.48
N TYR A 62 24.53 -9.43 33.81
CA TYR A 62 24.14 -10.78 34.19
C TYR A 62 24.63 -11.76 33.11
N PRO A 63 25.79 -12.43 33.32
CA PRO A 63 26.36 -13.38 32.36
C PRO A 63 25.70 -14.76 32.46
N GLU A 64 24.43 -14.86 32.07
CA GLU A 64 23.63 -16.07 32.19
C GLU A 64 22.77 -16.32 30.94
N ASP A 65 22.45 -17.60 30.71
CA ASP A 65 21.39 -18.03 29.80
C ASP A 65 20.15 -18.31 30.67
N VAL A 66 19.10 -17.48 30.58
CA VAL A 66 17.95 -17.56 31.49
C VAL A 66 16.89 -18.51 30.96
N ILE A 67 16.47 -19.49 31.77
CA ILE A 67 15.36 -20.40 31.48
C ILE A 67 14.15 -20.02 32.33
N VAL A 68 13.06 -19.66 31.66
CA VAL A 68 11.78 -19.27 32.27
C VAL A 68 10.80 -20.44 32.15
N ASN A 69 10.59 -21.13 33.26
CA ASN A 69 9.81 -22.36 33.34
C ASN A 69 8.58 -22.26 34.28
N LYS A 70 8.21 -21.02 34.62
CA LYS A 70 7.05 -20.61 35.43
C LYS A 70 6.42 -19.39 34.78
N LYS A 71 5.14 -19.14 34.99
CA LYS A 71 4.46 -17.92 34.51
C LYS A 71 4.92 -16.71 35.32
N LEU A 72 5.82 -15.88 34.79
CA LEU A 72 6.42 -14.77 35.54
C LEU A 72 6.41 -13.46 34.76
N THR A 73 6.35 -12.34 35.48
CA THR A 73 6.77 -11.04 34.92
C THR A 73 8.22 -10.81 35.32
N ILE A 74 9.13 -10.78 34.35
CA ILE A 74 10.55 -10.54 34.58
C ILE A 74 10.87 -9.21 33.91
N GLN A 75 11.29 -8.22 34.69
CA GLN A 75 11.43 -6.85 34.22
C GLN A 75 12.69 -6.18 34.77
N ALA A 76 13.33 -5.35 33.95
CA ALA A 76 14.26 -4.36 34.46
C ALA A 76 13.51 -3.39 35.39
N ASN A 77 14.08 -3.12 36.56
CA ASN A 77 13.50 -2.17 37.49
C ASN A 77 13.50 -0.76 36.87
N THR A 78 12.47 0.04 37.17
CA THR A 78 12.26 1.32 36.49
C THR A 78 13.45 2.27 36.69
N GLY A 79 14.08 2.67 35.58
CA GLY A 79 15.24 3.56 35.57
C GLY A 79 16.59 2.86 35.70
N ASP A 80 16.62 1.55 35.87
CA ASP A 80 17.85 0.75 35.91
C ASP A 80 18.22 0.25 34.50
N GLU A 81 19.52 0.13 34.22
CA GLU A 81 20.05 -0.47 33.00
C GLU A 81 20.49 -1.91 33.29
N VAL A 82 19.75 -2.87 32.73
CA VAL A 82 20.00 -4.29 33.00
C VAL A 82 20.53 -4.97 31.75
N GLU A 83 21.80 -5.38 31.79
CA GLU A 83 22.45 -6.09 30.70
C GLU A 83 22.43 -7.60 30.96
N VAL A 84 21.85 -8.38 30.04
CA VAL A 84 21.99 -9.84 29.99
C VAL A 84 23.01 -10.19 28.93
N LYS A 85 24.04 -10.96 29.32
CA LYS A 85 25.16 -11.35 28.45
C LYS A 85 25.23 -12.88 28.32
N PRO A 86 24.38 -13.47 27.48
CA PRO A 86 24.28 -14.92 27.36
C PRO A 86 25.51 -15.55 26.71
N ASN A 87 25.72 -16.84 26.95
CA ASN A 87 26.67 -17.66 26.18
C ASN A 87 26.01 -18.22 24.91
N ASN A 88 24.69 -18.38 24.93
CA ASN A 88 23.93 -18.90 23.80
C ASN A 88 22.59 -18.19 23.63
N THR A 89 21.76 -18.09 24.68
CA THR A 89 20.42 -17.51 24.56
C THR A 89 20.08 -16.66 25.77
N GLY A 90 19.71 -15.39 25.56
CA GLY A 90 19.38 -14.46 26.64
C GLY A 90 18.26 -14.98 27.53
N PHE A 91 17.08 -15.19 26.92
CA PHE A 91 15.93 -15.79 27.60
C PHE A 91 15.34 -16.95 26.79
N THR A 92 15.04 -18.06 27.44
CA THR A 92 14.29 -19.19 26.89
C THR A 92 13.03 -19.43 27.71
N ILE A 93 11.86 -19.16 27.14
CA ILE A 93 10.56 -19.39 27.79
C ILE A 93 10.04 -20.75 27.33
N VAL A 94 10.00 -21.72 28.23
CA VAL A 94 9.72 -23.13 27.89
C VAL A 94 8.30 -23.54 28.21
N ASN A 95 7.73 -24.47 27.45
CA ASN A 95 6.56 -25.24 27.86
C ASN A 95 6.81 -26.71 27.48
N ASP A 96 7.53 -27.38 28.37
CA ASP A 96 7.97 -28.77 28.22
C ASP A 96 8.13 -29.46 29.58
N ILE A 97 8.87 -30.58 29.62
CA ILE A 97 9.09 -31.37 30.85
C ILE A 97 9.89 -30.63 31.94
N THR A 98 10.55 -29.53 31.58
CA THR A 98 11.36 -28.70 32.49
C THR A 98 10.54 -27.58 33.16
N GLY A 99 9.31 -27.34 32.67
CA GLY A 99 8.29 -26.48 33.26
C GLY A 99 7.47 -25.74 32.21
N ASP A 100 6.59 -24.84 32.68
CA ASP A 100 5.66 -24.07 31.84
C ASP A 100 5.75 -22.57 32.14
N GLY A 101 6.48 -21.87 31.28
CA GLY A 101 6.62 -20.42 31.25
C GLY A 101 5.48 -19.70 30.53
N SER A 102 4.40 -20.39 30.14
CA SER A 102 3.31 -19.76 29.38
C SER A 102 2.67 -18.61 30.16
N GLY A 103 2.40 -17.50 29.49
CA GLY A 103 1.86 -16.29 30.12
C GLY A 103 2.93 -15.34 30.69
N SER A 104 4.22 -15.61 30.46
CA SER A 104 5.31 -14.78 30.99
C SER A 104 5.51 -13.48 30.20
N ILE A 105 6.09 -12.49 30.87
CA ILE A 105 6.47 -11.19 30.31
C ILE A 105 7.96 -10.97 30.50
N ILE A 106 8.66 -10.59 29.42
CA ILE A 106 10.07 -10.15 29.45
C ILE A 106 10.12 -8.67 29.04
N ASP A 107 10.57 -7.81 29.95
CA ASP A 107 10.44 -6.35 29.82
C ASP A 107 11.73 -5.57 30.15
N GLY A 108 12.18 -4.73 29.22
CA GLY A 108 13.15 -3.67 29.52
C GLY A 108 14.63 -4.06 29.61
N PHE A 109 15.04 -5.23 29.09
CA PHE A 109 16.43 -5.68 29.15
C PHE A 109 17.26 -5.23 27.95
N ILE A 110 18.56 -5.02 28.19
CA ILE A 110 19.60 -4.96 27.16
C ILE A 110 20.21 -6.35 27.03
N ILE A 111 20.01 -7.04 25.91
CA ILE A 111 20.50 -8.40 25.67
C ILE A 111 21.63 -8.33 24.63
N ASN A 112 22.87 -8.59 25.06
CA ASN A 112 24.06 -8.52 24.21
C ASN A 112 24.54 -9.92 23.84
N ASN A 113 24.13 -10.39 22.65
CA ASN A 113 24.35 -11.76 22.22
C ASN A 113 25.77 -12.01 21.68
N PRO A 114 26.29 -13.24 21.83
CA PRO A 114 27.45 -13.69 21.08
C PRO A 114 27.09 -13.89 19.61
N GLN A 115 28.09 -13.99 18.72
CA GLN A 115 27.90 -14.05 17.25
C GLN A 115 26.82 -15.05 16.77
N ASN A 116 26.74 -16.23 17.38
CA ASN A 116 25.76 -17.27 17.01
C ASN A 116 24.54 -17.34 17.94
N GLY A 117 24.44 -16.40 18.88
CA GLY A 117 23.43 -16.41 19.94
C GLY A 117 22.04 -16.00 19.47
N ILE A 118 21.08 -16.20 20.38
CA ILE A 118 19.67 -15.84 20.23
C ILE A 118 19.29 -14.88 21.36
N GLY A 119 18.59 -13.79 21.06
CA GLY A 119 18.11 -12.88 22.12
C GLY A 119 17.07 -13.54 23.01
N VAL A 120 15.91 -13.87 22.43
CA VAL A 120 14.80 -14.52 23.15
C VAL A 120 14.26 -15.70 22.35
N ASN A 121 14.08 -16.84 22.99
CA ASN A 121 13.47 -18.04 22.41
C ASN A 121 12.17 -18.39 23.16
N ILE A 122 11.05 -18.40 22.45
CA ILE A 122 9.72 -18.65 23.00
C ILE A 122 9.18 -19.97 22.48
N SER A 123 9.12 -20.96 23.36
CA SER A 123 8.46 -22.26 23.15
C SER A 123 7.27 -22.48 24.09
N ALA A 124 6.68 -21.40 24.59
CA ALA A 124 5.50 -21.36 25.44
C ALA A 124 4.38 -20.49 24.82
N ASP A 125 3.16 -20.58 25.35
CA ASP A 125 2.00 -19.83 24.85
C ASP A 125 1.79 -18.53 25.64
N ASN A 126 1.01 -17.58 25.10
CA ASN A 126 0.52 -16.39 25.83
C ASN A 126 1.62 -15.44 26.35
N CYS A 127 2.81 -15.43 25.73
CA CYS A 127 3.94 -14.65 26.22
C CYS A 127 3.99 -13.24 25.60
N ILE A 128 4.56 -12.30 26.34
CA ILE A 128 4.81 -10.92 25.89
C ILE A 128 6.30 -10.62 26.03
N VAL A 129 6.91 -10.12 24.97
CA VAL A 129 8.29 -9.61 24.99
C VAL A 129 8.25 -8.17 24.56
N LYS A 130 8.67 -7.25 25.44
CA LYS A 130 8.52 -5.82 25.16
C LYS A 130 9.65 -4.94 25.70
N ASN A 131 9.85 -3.78 25.07
CA ASN A 131 10.83 -2.76 25.48
C ASN A 131 12.28 -3.29 25.61
N ASN A 132 12.63 -4.41 24.99
CA ASN A 132 13.98 -4.95 25.08
C ASN A 132 14.86 -4.40 23.96
N GLN A 133 16.14 -4.20 24.26
CA GLN A 133 17.17 -3.94 23.27
C GLN A 133 18.01 -5.21 23.04
N ILE A 134 17.85 -5.85 21.89
CA ILE A 134 18.49 -7.11 21.53
C ILE A 134 19.58 -6.84 20.49
N ASN A 135 20.84 -6.92 20.92
CA ASN A 135 22.00 -6.55 20.13
C ASN A 135 22.82 -7.77 19.71
N GLY A 136 23.13 -7.83 18.41
CA GLY A 136 23.98 -8.87 17.83
C GLY A 136 23.39 -10.28 17.88
N GLY A 137 24.18 -11.21 17.38
CA GLY A 137 23.85 -12.63 17.30
C GLY A 137 23.25 -13.03 15.97
N LYS A 138 22.84 -14.31 15.89
CA LYS A 138 22.30 -14.87 14.66
C LYS A 138 20.83 -14.50 14.49
N THR A 139 20.06 -14.60 15.57
CA THR A 139 18.62 -14.33 15.57
C THR A 139 18.22 -13.48 16.77
N GLY A 140 17.37 -12.47 16.58
CA GLY A 140 16.86 -11.65 17.67
C GLY A 140 15.85 -12.42 18.53
N ILE A 141 14.68 -12.72 17.97
CA ILE A 141 13.60 -13.43 18.66
C ILE A 141 13.15 -14.66 17.85
N ILE A 142 13.02 -15.81 18.52
CA ILE A 142 12.43 -17.04 17.98
C ILE A 142 11.10 -17.33 18.66
N VAL A 143 10.08 -17.70 17.88
CA VAL A 143 8.75 -18.07 18.39
C VAL A 143 8.29 -19.38 17.75
N SER A 144 7.79 -20.32 18.56
CA SER A 144 7.36 -21.65 18.08
C SER A 144 5.95 -22.08 18.49
N ARG A 145 5.20 -21.23 19.21
CA ARG A 145 3.83 -21.50 19.69
C ARG A 145 2.89 -20.32 19.44
N GLY A 146 1.77 -20.22 20.16
CA GLY A 146 0.68 -19.30 19.86
C GLY A 146 0.43 -18.22 20.91
N ASN A 147 -0.41 -17.24 20.55
CA ASN A 147 -0.83 -16.12 21.41
C ASN A 147 0.35 -15.26 21.88
N ILE A 148 1.23 -14.86 20.95
CA ILE A 148 2.46 -14.15 21.27
C ILE A 148 2.35 -12.68 20.89
N THR A 149 2.83 -11.80 21.76
CA THR A 149 2.90 -10.36 21.53
C THR A 149 4.34 -9.86 21.66
N LEU A 150 4.85 -9.22 20.61
CA LEU A 150 6.15 -8.58 20.57
C LEU A 150 5.94 -7.07 20.40
N LEU A 151 6.32 -6.27 21.39
CA LEU A 151 5.98 -4.84 21.46
C LEU A 151 7.21 -3.96 21.72
N ASP A 152 7.43 -2.93 20.91
CA ASP A 152 8.42 -1.88 21.21
C ASP A 152 9.85 -2.39 21.49
N ASN A 153 10.24 -3.53 20.91
CA ASN A 153 11.61 -4.03 21.02
C ASN A 153 12.50 -3.39 19.95
N ILE A 154 13.76 -3.18 20.30
CA ILE A 154 14.83 -2.78 19.38
C ILE A 154 15.70 -4.00 19.13
N ILE A 155 15.72 -4.50 17.90
CA ILE A 155 16.45 -5.69 17.47
C ILE A 155 17.49 -5.24 16.45
N SER A 156 18.78 -5.23 16.81
CA SER A 156 19.82 -4.65 15.96
C SER A 156 21.11 -5.45 15.88
N GLY A 157 21.67 -5.57 14.68
CA GLY A 157 22.99 -6.19 14.45
C GLY A 157 22.97 -7.69 14.17
N GLN A 158 21.80 -8.24 13.82
CA GLN A 158 21.63 -9.69 13.67
C GLN A 158 22.15 -10.13 12.31
N THR A 159 22.79 -11.30 12.25
CA THR A 159 23.42 -11.77 11.01
C THR A 159 22.47 -12.56 10.11
N GLU A 160 21.33 -13.05 10.62
CA GLU A 160 20.37 -13.81 9.79
C GLU A 160 18.93 -13.36 9.98
N ASN A 161 18.42 -13.28 11.22
CA ASN A 161 16.99 -13.00 11.44
C ASN A 161 16.76 -11.97 12.53
N GLY A 162 15.90 -10.98 12.30
CA GLY A 162 15.36 -10.16 13.38
C GLY A 162 14.40 -10.98 14.22
N ILE A 163 13.32 -11.45 13.59
CA ILE A 163 12.32 -12.33 14.20
C ILE A 163 12.11 -13.56 13.30
N LEU A 164 12.15 -14.75 13.90
CA LEU A 164 11.88 -16.03 13.24
C LEU A 164 10.72 -16.73 13.95
N GLY A 165 9.64 -17.02 13.22
CA GLY A 165 8.45 -17.66 13.75
C GLY A 165 8.13 -18.97 13.05
N ASN A 166 7.74 -19.98 13.82
CA ASN A 166 7.07 -21.18 13.35
C ASN A 166 5.84 -21.44 14.23
N LEU A 167 4.73 -20.79 13.90
CA LEU A 167 3.58 -20.64 14.80
C LEU A 167 2.58 -21.79 14.61
N SER A 168 2.00 -22.27 15.71
CA SER A 168 1.10 -23.43 15.70
C SER A 168 -0.38 -23.09 15.85
N HIS A 169 -0.74 -22.03 16.56
CA HIS A 169 -2.14 -21.68 16.84
C HIS A 169 -2.31 -20.25 17.34
N GLY A 170 -3.56 -19.79 17.47
CA GLY A 170 -3.89 -18.56 18.19
C GLY A 170 -3.55 -17.29 17.41
N PHE A 171 -3.12 -16.23 18.09
CA PHE A 171 -2.73 -14.97 17.44
C PHE A 171 -1.22 -14.71 17.51
N PHE A 172 -0.74 -13.86 16.60
CA PHE A 172 0.61 -13.30 16.66
C PHE A 172 0.55 -11.81 16.38
N THR A 173 1.02 -11.01 17.35
CA THR A 173 1.04 -9.55 17.25
C THR A 173 2.46 -9.04 17.39
N VAL A 174 2.91 -8.28 16.39
CA VAL A 174 4.21 -7.60 16.35
C VAL A 174 3.95 -6.14 16.10
N SER A 175 4.23 -5.29 17.09
CA SER A 175 3.91 -3.86 17.00
C SER A 175 4.98 -2.94 17.57
N GLY A 176 5.22 -1.81 16.92
CA GLY A 176 6.14 -0.78 17.40
C GLY A 176 7.62 -1.20 17.45
N ASN A 177 7.99 -2.37 16.89
CA ASN A 177 9.35 -2.87 16.98
C ASN A 177 10.26 -2.19 15.93
N TYR A 178 11.52 -1.99 16.30
CA TYR A 178 12.58 -1.49 15.44
C TYR A 178 13.56 -2.62 15.14
N ILE A 179 13.53 -3.15 13.92
CA ILE A 179 14.41 -4.23 13.46
C ILE A 179 15.39 -3.64 12.46
N VAL A 180 16.62 -3.37 12.91
CA VAL A 180 17.52 -2.46 12.19
C VAL A 180 18.96 -2.96 12.10
N ASN A 181 19.68 -2.54 11.06
CA ASN A 181 21.12 -2.82 10.92
C ASN A 181 21.44 -4.32 10.90
N LEU A 182 20.62 -5.11 10.20
CA LEU A 182 20.87 -6.54 10.01
C LEU A 182 21.80 -6.72 8.82
N ILE A 183 22.99 -7.26 9.06
CA ILE A 183 24.01 -7.44 8.02
C ILE A 183 24.52 -8.87 8.10
N GLY A 184 24.35 -9.61 7.01
CA GLY A 184 24.64 -11.04 6.98
C GLY A 184 25.09 -11.54 5.61
N GLU A 185 25.77 -12.67 5.63
CA GLU A 185 26.09 -13.44 4.43
C GLU A 185 24.90 -14.35 4.09
N GLY A 186 24.55 -14.48 2.81
CA GLY A 186 23.42 -15.32 2.39
C GLY A 186 22.05 -14.66 2.56
N ILE A 187 21.12 -15.32 3.25
CA ILE A 187 19.74 -14.81 3.41
C ILE A 187 19.62 -14.06 4.74
N VAL A 188 19.15 -12.82 4.66
CA VAL A 188 18.88 -11.98 5.85
C VAL A 188 17.39 -11.62 5.87
N ASN A 189 16.72 -11.91 6.99
CA ASN A 189 15.30 -11.65 7.16
C ASN A 189 15.09 -10.61 8.28
N GLY A 190 14.31 -9.57 8.01
CA GLY A 190 13.78 -8.73 9.09
C GLY A 190 12.87 -9.56 9.99
N VAL A 191 11.81 -10.10 9.40
CA VAL A 191 10.83 -10.98 10.03
C VAL A 191 10.44 -12.09 9.06
N THR A 192 10.57 -13.35 9.46
CA THR A 192 10.13 -14.50 8.67
C THR A 192 9.29 -15.44 9.51
N ILE A 193 8.07 -15.73 9.03
CA ILE A 193 7.04 -16.46 9.76
C ILE A 193 6.49 -17.59 8.91
N SER A 194 6.61 -18.80 9.45
CA SER A 194 5.97 -20.01 8.99
C SER A 194 4.82 -20.39 9.91
N THR A 195 3.82 -21.12 9.40
CA THR A 195 2.73 -21.66 10.23
C THR A 195 2.64 -23.17 10.08
N ASN A 196 2.74 -23.88 11.21
CA ASN A 196 2.53 -25.33 11.30
C ASN A 196 1.13 -25.73 11.81
N GLY A 197 0.28 -24.75 12.14
CA GLY A 197 -1.14 -24.94 12.41
C GLY A 197 -1.96 -23.77 11.89
N SER A 198 -2.92 -23.25 12.66
CA SER A 198 -3.84 -22.19 12.18
C SER A 198 -3.87 -20.99 13.12
N LEU A 199 -3.62 -19.80 12.58
CA LEU A 199 -3.73 -18.55 13.33
C LEU A 199 -5.10 -17.92 13.13
N THR A 200 -5.68 -17.39 14.21
CA THR A 200 -6.85 -16.52 14.12
C THR A 200 -6.44 -15.18 13.54
N ASP A 201 -5.36 -14.60 14.05
CA ASP A 201 -4.94 -13.24 13.73
C ASP A 201 -3.42 -13.16 13.58
N PHE A 202 -2.98 -12.54 12.48
CA PHE A 202 -1.62 -12.09 12.29
C PHE A 202 -1.63 -10.56 12.16
N ASN A 203 -1.10 -9.88 13.18
CA ASN A 203 -1.08 -8.43 13.26
C ASN A 203 0.37 -7.93 13.23
N PHE A 204 0.73 -7.24 12.16
CA PHE A 204 2.03 -6.61 11.99
C PHE A 204 1.84 -5.11 11.81
N THR A 205 2.01 -4.32 12.88
CA THR A 205 1.54 -2.93 12.90
C THR A 205 2.55 -1.94 13.48
N GLY A 206 2.87 -0.88 12.73
CA GLY A 206 3.71 0.20 13.25
C GLY A 206 5.18 -0.18 13.45
N ASN A 207 5.68 -1.22 12.77
CA ASN A 207 7.08 -1.64 12.92
C ASN A 207 7.98 -0.93 11.91
N THR A 208 9.25 -0.76 12.27
CA THR A 208 10.30 -0.24 11.39
C THR A 208 11.32 -1.32 11.09
N LEU A 209 11.50 -1.66 9.82
CA LEU A 209 12.54 -2.56 9.31
C LEU A 209 13.49 -1.74 8.45
N SER A 210 14.73 -1.55 8.88
CA SER A 210 15.64 -0.68 8.12
C SER A 210 17.10 -1.06 8.15
N ASN A 211 17.85 -0.63 7.13
CA ASN A 211 19.29 -0.92 6.99
C ASN A 211 19.58 -2.43 7.02
N ILE A 212 18.87 -3.20 6.20
CA ILE A 212 19.04 -4.65 6.10
C ILE A 212 19.85 -4.95 4.84
N SER A 213 20.99 -5.65 5.00
CA SER A 213 21.93 -5.89 3.92
C SER A 213 22.37 -7.34 3.81
N ALA A 214 22.33 -7.87 2.59
CA ALA A 214 22.90 -9.18 2.25
C ALA A 214 23.87 -9.05 1.05
N PRO A 215 25.16 -8.74 1.28
CA PRO A 215 26.15 -8.47 0.22
C PRO A 215 26.40 -9.64 -0.73
N THR A 216 26.05 -10.86 -0.34
CA THR A 216 26.26 -12.10 -1.11
C THR A 216 24.98 -12.90 -1.33
N GLY A 217 23.82 -12.41 -0.91
CA GLY A 217 22.57 -13.14 -1.03
C GLY A 217 21.34 -12.24 -1.10
N ALA A 218 20.29 -12.62 -0.38
CA ALA A 218 18.95 -12.07 -0.52
C ALA A 218 18.44 -11.46 0.79
N VAL A 219 17.56 -10.48 0.69
CA VAL A 219 16.87 -9.90 1.83
C VAL A 219 15.36 -10.07 1.71
N PHE A 220 14.73 -10.47 2.80
CA PHE A 220 13.28 -10.42 2.98
C PHE A 220 12.96 -9.52 4.16
N GLY A 221 12.22 -8.43 3.95
CA GLY A 221 11.80 -7.53 5.02
C GLY A 221 10.83 -8.24 5.95
N LEU A 222 9.58 -8.38 5.53
CA LEU A 222 8.56 -9.21 6.18
C LEU A 222 8.19 -10.37 5.26
N GLN A 223 8.26 -11.59 5.77
CA GLN A 223 7.84 -12.80 5.06
C GLN A 223 6.85 -13.58 5.94
N LEU A 224 5.63 -13.79 5.46
CA LEU A 224 4.61 -14.67 6.05
C LEU A 224 4.23 -15.73 5.02
N GLY A 225 4.52 -17.00 5.32
CA GLY A 225 4.55 -18.02 4.27
C GLY A 225 5.70 -17.77 3.29
N LYS A 226 5.83 -18.59 2.25
CA LYS A 226 6.95 -18.49 1.30
C LYS A 226 6.49 -18.86 -0.10
N SER A 227 6.70 -17.98 -1.06
CA SER A 227 6.69 -18.38 -2.46
C SER A 227 7.86 -19.35 -2.66
N LYS A 228 7.59 -20.53 -3.22
CA LYS A 228 8.64 -21.32 -3.85
C LYS A 228 8.42 -21.05 -5.32
N GLY A 229 9.42 -20.46 -5.99
CA GLY A 229 9.33 -20.08 -7.40
C GLY A 229 8.83 -21.22 -8.31
N ALA A 230 8.63 -20.96 -9.60
CA ALA A 230 7.81 -21.77 -10.53
C ALA A 230 7.87 -23.32 -10.50
N GLY A 231 8.92 -23.94 -9.94
CA GLY A 231 9.03 -25.41 -9.76
C GLY A 231 8.69 -25.94 -8.35
N GLY A 232 8.33 -25.11 -7.38
CA GLY A 232 8.06 -25.51 -6.00
C GLY A 232 6.67 -25.15 -5.52
N ASN A 233 6.13 -25.94 -4.59
CA ASN A 233 4.86 -25.60 -3.94
C ASN A 233 5.09 -24.49 -2.91
N PRO A 234 4.33 -23.38 -2.95
CA PRO A 234 4.43 -22.34 -1.94
C PRO A 234 4.10 -22.89 -0.56
N GLU A 235 4.74 -22.32 0.45
CA GLU A 235 4.32 -22.45 1.84
C GLU A 235 3.21 -21.42 2.10
N VAL A 236 1.96 -21.87 2.13
CA VAL A 236 0.81 -21.02 2.39
C VAL A 236 0.56 -20.95 3.89
N ALA A 237 0.73 -19.76 4.48
CA ALA A 237 0.43 -19.55 5.89
C ALA A 237 -1.08 -19.70 6.15
N ASN A 238 -1.44 -20.46 7.17
CA ASN A 238 -2.83 -20.67 7.55
C ASN A 238 -3.26 -19.64 8.60
N VAL A 239 -3.87 -18.56 8.14
CA VAL A 239 -4.24 -17.39 8.94
C VAL A 239 -5.67 -17.00 8.59
N THR A 240 -6.52 -16.66 9.56
CA THR A 240 -7.89 -16.20 9.26
C THR A 240 -7.92 -14.72 8.92
N ASN A 241 -7.37 -13.88 9.80
CA ASN A 241 -7.29 -12.43 9.66
C ASN A 241 -5.83 -11.99 9.55
N LEU A 242 -5.49 -11.29 8.46
CA LEU A 242 -4.16 -10.75 8.21
C LEU A 242 -4.23 -9.23 8.18
N ILE A 243 -3.54 -8.59 9.13
CA ILE A 243 -3.41 -7.14 9.22
C ILE A 243 -1.92 -6.77 9.16
N VAL A 244 -1.55 -6.03 8.12
CA VAL A 244 -0.21 -5.47 7.94
C VAL A 244 -0.37 -3.97 7.72
N ASN A 245 -0.20 -3.19 8.78
CA ASN A 245 -0.62 -1.78 8.80
C ASN A 245 0.50 -0.84 9.28
N GLU A 246 0.66 0.31 8.63
CA GLU A 246 1.52 1.41 9.13
C GLU A 246 2.98 1.02 9.40
N ASN A 247 3.54 0.05 8.66
CA ASN A 247 4.94 -0.33 8.81
C ASN A 247 5.85 0.47 7.87
N ILE A 248 7.09 0.69 8.30
CA ILE A 248 8.14 1.32 7.50
C ILE A 248 9.19 0.26 7.16
N ILE A 249 9.46 0.05 5.87
CA ILE A 249 10.48 -0.88 5.38
C ILE A 249 11.41 -0.11 4.44
N SER A 250 12.65 0.15 4.87
CA SER A 250 13.51 1.09 4.14
C SER A 250 15.01 0.79 4.18
N GLY A 251 15.75 1.20 3.15
CA GLY A 251 17.21 1.06 3.13
C GLY A 251 17.64 -0.39 3.12
N ILE A 252 17.11 -1.16 2.17
CA ILE A 252 17.44 -2.58 2.00
C ILE A 252 18.34 -2.74 0.79
N SER A 253 19.41 -3.52 0.95
CA SER A 253 20.34 -3.81 -0.14
C SER A 253 20.65 -5.30 -0.22
N ALA A 254 20.68 -5.87 -1.41
CA ALA A 254 21.04 -7.28 -1.58
C ALA A 254 21.72 -7.56 -2.92
N PHE A 255 22.51 -8.63 -2.95
CA PHE A 255 23.16 -9.10 -4.17
C PHE A 255 22.19 -9.77 -5.13
N SER A 256 21.25 -10.57 -4.64
CA SER A 256 20.31 -11.34 -5.46
C SER A 256 18.88 -10.81 -5.36
N ALA A 257 18.05 -11.30 -4.45
CA ALA A 257 16.65 -10.91 -4.35
C ALA A 257 16.43 -9.93 -3.18
N ILE A 258 15.52 -8.98 -3.38
CA ILE A 258 14.95 -8.18 -2.30
C ILE A 258 13.43 -8.34 -2.37
N ILE A 259 12.82 -8.74 -1.26
CA ILE A 259 11.38 -8.62 -1.08
C ILE A 259 11.11 -7.76 0.15
N GLY A 260 10.44 -6.61 -0.03
CA GLY A 260 10.05 -5.76 1.09
C GLY A 260 9.04 -6.47 1.98
N MET A 261 7.94 -6.93 1.38
CA MET A 261 6.94 -7.79 2.02
C MET A 261 6.53 -8.95 1.12
N GLU A 262 6.53 -10.15 1.66
CA GLU A 262 6.04 -11.37 1.02
C GLU A 262 4.95 -11.99 1.90
N LEU A 263 3.71 -11.99 1.42
CA LEU A 263 2.54 -12.40 2.18
C LEU A 263 1.79 -13.50 1.42
N VAL A 264 2.08 -14.75 1.77
CA VAL A 264 1.46 -15.95 1.17
C VAL A 264 0.58 -16.62 2.21
N SER A 265 -0.74 -16.47 2.10
CA SER A 265 -1.66 -17.01 3.10
C SER A 265 -3.03 -17.41 2.53
N ASN A 266 -3.79 -18.20 3.29
CA ASN A 266 -5.18 -18.55 2.98
C ASN A 266 -6.19 -17.60 3.67
N SER A 267 -5.77 -16.38 4.02
CA SER A 267 -6.56 -15.42 4.79
C SER A 267 -7.84 -14.99 4.12
N ASN A 268 -8.92 -14.90 4.89
CA ASN A 268 -10.23 -14.47 4.41
C ASN A 268 -10.44 -12.95 4.60
N THR A 269 -9.85 -12.38 5.65
CA THR A 269 -9.88 -10.93 5.88
C THR A 269 -8.45 -10.43 5.78
N VAL A 270 -8.13 -9.67 4.73
CA VAL A 270 -6.79 -9.11 4.55
C VAL A 270 -6.85 -7.60 4.46
N LEU A 271 -6.05 -6.94 5.30
CA LEU A 271 -5.78 -5.51 5.26
C LEU A 271 -4.26 -5.28 5.22
N ILE A 272 -3.76 -4.80 4.08
CA ILE A 272 -2.38 -4.34 3.91
C ILE A 272 -2.43 -2.85 3.63
N SER A 273 -2.24 -2.02 4.66
CA SER A 273 -2.54 -0.59 4.54
C SER A 273 -1.55 0.36 5.19
N GLY A 274 -1.39 1.54 4.60
CA GLY A 274 -0.58 2.61 5.20
C GLY A 274 0.90 2.28 5.35
N ASN A 275 1.41 1.23 4.69
CA ASN A 275 2.82 0.86 4.80
C ASN A 275 3.66 1.74 3.86
N GLU A 276 4.86 2.10 4.31
CA GLU A 276 5.87 2.81 3.54
C GLU A 276 7.03 1.85 3.21
N ILE A 277 7.31 1.66 1.91
CA ILE A 277 8.40 0.81 1.44
C ILE A 277 9.28 1.62 0.50
N SER A 278 10.52 1.88 0.89
CA SER A 278 11.40 2.79 0.14
C SER A 278 12.85 2.34 0.11
N PHE A 279 13.62 2.85 -0.84
CA PHE A 279 15.07 2.63 -0.92
C PHE A 279 15.46 1.15 -0.91
N LEU A 280 14.87 0.37 -1.84
CA LEU A 280 15.25 -1.03 -2.06
C LEU A 280 16.24 -1.11 -3.23
N GLU A 281 17.50 -1.41 -2.92
CA GLU A 281 18.63 -1.34 -3.87
C GLU A 281 19.26 -2.71 -4.14
N GLY A 282 18.90 -3.31 -5.27
CA GLY A 282 19.48 -4.56 -5.74
C GLY A 282 20.67 -4.38 -6.68
N SER A 283 21.48 -5.43 -6.82
CA SER A 283 22.60 -5.49 -7.79
C SER A 283 22.15 -5.55 -9.27
N THR A 284 23.10 -5.62 -10.21
CA THR A 284 22.81 -5.73 -11.66
C THR A 284 22.06 -6.99 -12.09
N ASN A 285 22.05 -8.05 -11.28
CA ASN A 285 21.31 -9.28 -11.55
C ASN A 285 20.12 -9.48 -10.61
N SER A 286 19.78 -8.45 -9.83
CA SER A 286 18.77 -8.56 -8.80
C SER A 286 17.35 -8.48 -9.34
N SER A 287 16.44 -9.08 -8.57
CA SER A 287 15.01 -8.84 -8.69
C SER A 287 14.50 -8.28 -7.37
N VAL A 288 13.74 -7.19 -7.44
CA VAL A 288 13.24 -6.45 -6.29
C VAL A 288 11.73 -6.34 -6.36
N TYR A 289 11.06 -6.82 -5.32
CA TYR A 289 9.61 -6.76 -5.15
C TYR A 289 9.30 -6.01 -3.87
N SER A 290 8.59 -4.88 -3.94
CA SER A 290 8.35 -4.09 -2.74
C SER A 290 7.27 -4.75 -1.88
N LEU A 291 6.14 -5.13 -2.50
CA LEU A 291 5.06 -5.86 -1.85
C LEU A 291 4.55 -6.98 -2.77
N GLU A 292 4.68 -8.22 -2.32
CA GLU A 292 4.05 -9.41 -2.90
C GLU A 292 3.00 -9.95 -1.94
N ALA A 293 1.76 -10.06 -2.40
CA ALA A 293 0.66 -10.64 -1.66
C ALA A 293 -0.04 -11.73 -2.49
N ALA A 294 0.14 -12.99 -2.10
CA ALA A 294 -0.54 -14.14 -2.70
C ALA A 294 -1.55 -14.73 -1.71
N ILE A 295 -2.80 -14.26 -1.82
CA ILE A 295 -3.88 -14.59 -0.89
C ILE A 295 -4.84 -15.59 -1.53
N VAL A 296 -4.83 -16.82 -1.03
CA VAL A 296 -5.67 -17.91 -1.53
C VAL A 296 -6.96 -18.13 -0.73
N GLY A 297 -7.23 -17.28 0.26
CA GLY A 297 -8.54 -17.23 0.90
C GLY A 297 -9.59 -16.59 -0.01
N ASN A 298 -10.86 -16.84 0.27
CA ASN A 298 -11.98 -16.47 -0.60
C ASN A 298 -12.72 -15.18 -0.17
N GLY A 299 -12.22 -14.48 0.85
CA GLY A 299 -12.82 -13.23 1.32
C GLY A 299 -12.26 -11.99 0.61
N THR A 300 -12.19 -10.86 1.30
CA THR A 300 -11.75 -9.59 0.70
C THR A 300 -10.26 -9.35 0.98
N VAL A 301 -9.54 -8.97 -0.07
CA VAL A 301 -8.13 -8.57 -0.01
C VAL A 301 -8.01 -7.09 -0.27
N MET A 302 -7.87 -6.30 0.80
CA MET A 302 -7.72 -4.85 0.73
C MET A 302 -6.24 -4.47 0.86
N ILE A 303 -5.68 -3.90 -0.21
CA ILE A 303 -4.33 -3.34 -0.25
C ILE A 303 -4.49 -1.85 -0.53
N SER A 304 -4.32 -1.01 0.48
CA SER A 304 -4.67 0.40 0.34
C SER A 304 -3.76 1.39 1.04
N LYS A 305 -3.62 2.60 0.47
CA LYS A 305 -2.84 3.69 1.08
C LYS A 305 -1.37 3.36 1.32
N ASN A 306 -0.82 2.35 0.64
CA ASN A 306 0.61 2.06 0.73
C ASN A 306 1.40 3.06 -0.12
N MET A 307 2.57 3.47 0.38
CA MET A 307 3.50 4.36 -0.30
C MET A 307 4.76 3.58 -0.65
N ILE A 308 5.09 3.50 -1.94
CA ILE A 308 6.25 2.77 -2.44
C ILE A 308 7.10 3.70 -3.31
N SER A 309 8.39 3.81 -3.02
CA SER A 309 9.29 4.65 -3.80
C SER A 309 10.72 4.12 -3.87
N ASP A 310 11.51 4.64 -4.80
CA ASP A 310 12.96 4.47 -4.84
C ASP A 310 13.39 2.99 -4.91
N ILE A 311 12.86 2.29 -5.92
CA ILE A 311 13.10 0.87 -6.15
C ILE A 311 14.07 0.71 -7.32
N VAL A 312 15.21 0.07 -7.05
CA VAL A 312 16.28 -0.13 -8.03
C VAL A 312 16.64 -1.59 -8.12
N ALA A 313 16.57 -2.16 -9.32
CA ALA A 313 17.00 -3.53 -9.59
C ALA A 313 17.70 -3.64 -10.95
N GLY A 314 18.28 -4.82 -11.22
CA GLY A 314 18.91 -5.10 -12.51
C GLY A 314 17.99 -5.84 -13.50
N GLN A 315 17.25 -6.84 -13.02
CA GLN A 315 16.37 -7.65 -13.85
C GLN A 315 14.92 -7.21 -13.76
N GLN A 316 14.37 -7.19 -12.55
CA GLN A 316 12.95 -6.91 -12.31
C GLN A 316 12.81 -5.98 -11.11
N ALA A 317 12.05 -4.90 -11.25
CA ALA A 317 11.69 -4.00 -10.17
C ALA A 317 10.17 -3.83 -10.15
N VAL A 318 9.54 -4.24 -9.05
CA VAL A 318 8.08 -4.24 -8.93
C VAL A 318 7.63 -3.53 -7.66
N GLY A 319 6.65 -2.64 -7.80
CA GLY A 319 6.01 -1.98 -6.66
C GLY A 319 5.10 -2.98 -5.92
N ILE A 320 3.92 -3.26 -6.49
CA ILE A 320 2.95 -4.20 -5.90
C ILE A 320 2.67 -5.34 -6.87
N VAL A 321 2.73 -6.57 -6.37
CA VAL A 321 2.14 -7.77 -6.98
C VAL A 321 1.12 -8.34 -6.02
N ALA A 322 -0.14 -8.39 -6.44
CA ALA A 322 -1.22 -8.92 -5.64
C ALA A 322 -1.98 -10.00 -6.42
N VAL A 323 -2.08 -11.19 -5.85
CA VAL A 323 -2.91 -12.30 -6.31
C VAL A 323 -3.95 -12.58 -5.25
N ALA A 324 -5.22 -12.56 -5.62
CA ALA A 324 -6.30 -12.96 -4.74
C ALA A 324 -7.18 -14.00 -5.42
N LEU A 325 -7.48 -15.09 -4.71
CA LEU A 325 -8.63 -15.91 -5.07
C LEU A 325 -9.94 -15.17 -4.74
N GLY A 326 -9.98 -14.43 -3.63
CA GLY A 326 -11.07 -13.57 -3.17
C GLY A 326 -11.30 -12.27 -3.99
N ASP A 327 -12.10 -11.35 -3.43
CA ASP A 327 -12.34 -10.02 -4.00
C ASP A 327 -11.12 -9.11 -3.77
N LEU A 328 -10.43 -8.74 -4.84
CA LEU A 328 -9.21 -7.93 -4.78
C LEU A 328 -9.53 -6.44 -4.85
N ARG A 329 -9.02 -5.67 -3.89
CA ARG A 329 -9.16 -4.21 -3.85
C ARG A 329 -7.80 -3.56 -3.64
N LEU A 330 -7.33 -2.85 -4.66
CA LEU A 330 -6.10 -2.05 -4.67
C LEU A 330 -6.52 -0.58 -4.71
N GLU A 331 -6.53 0.09 -3.56
CA GLU A 331 -7.15 1.41 -3.42
C GLU A 331 -6.20 2.46 -2.83
N ASP A 332 -6.15 3.67 -3.38
CA ASP A 332 -5.40 4.79 -2.78
C ASP A 332 -3.88 4.56 -2.62
N ASN A 333 -3.27 3.63 -3.36
CA ASN A 333 -1.82 3.39 -3.25
C ASN A 333 -1.02 4.40 -4.07
N GLN A 334 0.16 4.76 -3.60
CA GLN A 334 1.10 5.67 -4.27
C GLN A 334 2.39 4.92 -4.58
N ILE A 335 2.78 4.89 -5.85
CA ILE A 335 3.96 4.16 -6.30
C ILE A 335 4.77 5.08 -7.22
N SER A 336 6.05 5.29 -6.91
CA SER A 336 6.90 6.17 -7.70
C SER A 336 8.34 5.69 -7.81
N SER A 337 9.11 6.26 -8.74
CA SER A 337 10.58 6.13 -8.77
C SER A 337 11.07 4.68 -8.79
N ILE A 338 10.50 3.87 -9.68
CA ILE A 338 10.96 2.50 -9.96
C ILE A 338 11.82 2.54 -11.21
N GLY A 339 13.05 1.98 -11.17
CA GLY A 339 13.77 1.84 -12.43
C GLY A 339 15.09 1.11 -12.42
N LYS A 340 15.83 1.31 -13.53
CA LYS A 340 17.06 0.62 -13.95
C LYS A 340 16.90 -0.88 -14.27
N ALA A 341 15.81 -1.51 -13.85
CA ALA A 341 15.53 -2.90 -14.13
C ALA A 341 15.08 -3.11 -15.58
N ASN A 342 15.50 -4.22 -16.21
CA ASN A 342 15.03 -4.60 -17.54
C ASN A 342 13.49 -4.66 -17.64
N ALA A 343 12.81 -5.05 -16.56
CA ALA A 343 11.37 -4.92 -16.41
C ALA A 343 11.04 -4.11 -15.16
N SER A 344 10.35 -2.99 -15.34
CA SER A 344 9.86 -2.14 -14.24
C SER A 344 8.34 -2.10 -14.27
N VAL A 345 7.68 -2.49 -13.18
CA VAL A 345 6.22 -2.56 -13.09
C VAL A 345 5.75 -1.87 -11.82
N ALA A 346 4.85 -0.89 -11.90
CA ALA A 346 4.36 -0.24 -10.69
C ALA A 346 3.42 -1.16 -9.91
N MET A 347 2.38 -1.67 -10.57
CA MET A 347 1.33 -2.44 -9.92
C MET A 347 0.80 -3.54 -10.83
N LEU A 348 0.68 -4.75 -10.27
CA LEU A 348 0.05 -5.90 -10.89
C LEU A 348 -0.95 -6.52 -9.92
N GLY A 349 -2.24 -6.50 -10.28
CA GLY A 349 -3.34 -7.06 -9.50
C GLY A 349 -4.07 -8.18 -10.27
N LEU A 350 -4.16 -9.37 -9.68
CA LEU A 350 -4.74 -10.57 -10.27
C LEU A 350 -5.91 -11.09 -9.39
N GLY A 351 -7.15 -10.85 -9.82
CA GLY A 351 -8.36 -11.43 -9.23
C GLY A 351 -8.74 -12.75 -9.91
N LEU A 352 -8.40 -13.89 -9.31
CA LEU A 352 -8.45 -15.19 -9.99
C LEU A 352 -9.80 -15.93 -9.92
N LEU A 353 -10.71 -15.60 -9.00
CA LEU A 353 -12.07 -16.19 -9.00
C LEU A 353 -13.18 -15.15 -8.94
N TYR A 354 -12.95 -14.06 -8.19
CA TYR A 354 -13.93 -12.99 -8.04
C TYR A 354 -13.50 -11.73 -8.80
N ASN A 355 -13.93 -10.57 -8.30
CA ASN A 355 -13.69 -9.28 -8.92
C ASN A 355 -12.32 -8.74 -8.52
N ALA A 356 -11.83 -7.82 -9.34
CA ALA A 356 -10.72 -6.96 -8.97
C ALA A 356 -11.12 -5.49 -9.18
N THR A 357 -10.82 -4.66 -8.19
CA THR A 357 -11.01 -3.20 -8.25
C THR A 357 -9.70 -2.51 -7.95
N LEU A 358 -9.20 -1.74 -8.93
CA LEU A 358 -8.02 -0.89 -8.80
C LEU A 358 -8.51 0.56 -8.88
N LYS A 359 -8.54 1.24 -7.74
CA LYS A 359 -9.20 2.55 -7.61
C LYS A 359 -8.30 3.61 -6.98
N ASN A 360 -8.28 4.80 -7.57
CA ASN A 360 -7.60 5.97 -7.00
C ASN A 360 -6.11 5.74 -6.67
N ASN A 361 -5.43 4.86 -7.42
CA ASN A 361 -4.00 4.66 -7.28
C ASN A 361 -3.24 5.72 -8.08
N ASN A 362 -2.09 6.15 -7.57
CA ASN A 362 -1.22 7.12 -8.21
C ASN A 362 0.14 6.47 -8.53
N VAL A 363 0.52 6.48 -9.81
CA VAL A 363 1.75 5.90 -10.32
C VAL A 363 2.55 6.97 -11.06
N SER A 364 3.82 7.15 -10.69
CA SER A 364 4.73 8.04 -11.41
C SER A 364 6.13 7.45 -11.61
N ASP A 365 6.86 7.96 -12.60
CA ASP A 365 8.32 7.76 -12.74
C ASP A 365 8.78 6.29 -12.77
N ILE A 366 8.15 5.50 -13.63
CA ILE A 366 8.46 4.07 -13.85
C ILE A 366 9.35 3.96 -15.09
N ASN A 367 10.64 3.72 -14.89
CA ASN A 367 11.65 3.84 -15.94
C ASN A 367 12.40 2.53 -16.18
N SER A 368 12.40 2.02 -17.40
CA SER A 368 13.12 0.81 -17.79
C SER A 368 13.88 1.01 -19.11
N PRO A 369 15.08 0.42 -19.29
CA PRO A 369 15.73 0.37 -20.59
C PRO A 369 15.00 -0.57 -21.57
N SER A 370 14.06 -1.42 -21.10
CA SER A 370 13.33 -2.36 -21.94
C SER A 370 11.83 -2.28 -21.71
N ILE A 371 11.27 -2.97 -20.72
CA ILE A 371 9.82 -3.03 -20.48
C ILE A 371 9.45 -2.17 -19.27
N ALA A 372 8.49 -1.26 -19.44
CA ALA A 372 7.89 -0.50 -18.33
C ALA A 372 6.36 -0.62 -18.34
N ALA A 373 5.76 -0.85 -17.18
CA ALA A 373 4.30 -0.89 -17.04
C ALA A 373 3.84 -0.08 -15.82
N GLY A 374 2.78 0.71 -16.01
CA GLY A 374 2.11 1.40 -14.92
C GLY A 374 1.25 0.42 -14.10
N ILE A 375 -0.04 0.33 -14.42
CA ILE A 375 -0.99 -0.51 -13.69
C ILE A 375 -1.48 -1.65 -14.60
N VAL A 376 -1.32 -2.89 -14.14
CA VAL A 376 -1.85 -4.10 -14.76
C VAL A 376 -2.93 -4.70 -13.86
N GLY A 377 -4.18 -4.67 -14.30
CA GLY A 377 -5.31 -5.27 -13.60
C GLY A 377 -5.87 -6.46 -14.37
N THR A 378 -6.14 -7.56 -13.67
CA THR A 378 -6.84 -8.72 -14.24
C THR A 378 -7.93 -9.21 -13.30
N ALA A 379 -9.02 -9.73 -13.87
CA ALA A 379 -10.08 -10.39 -13.13
C ALA A 379 -10.72 -11.50 -13.97
N MET A 380 -11.00 -12.66 -13.36
CA MET A 380 -11.80 -13.70 -14.00
C MET A 380 -13.28 -13.32 -14.13
N ASP A 381 -13.80 -12.52 -13.18
CA ASP A 381 -15.16 -12.00 -13.23
C ASP A 381 -15.17 -10.52 -13.64
N HIS A 382 -15.46 -9.58 -12.72
CA HIS A 382 -15.53 -8.16 -13.05
C HIS A 382 -14.23 -7.42 -12.72
N LEU A 383 -13.67 -6.69 -13.70
CA LEU A 383 -12.52 -5.80 -13.50
C LEU A 383 -12.97 -4.33 -13.52
N ASN A 384 -12.64 -3.60 -12.45
CA ASN A 384 -12.87 -2.16 -12.34
C ASN A 384 -11.53 -1.42 -12.21
N MET A 385 -11.24 -0.50 -13.13
CA MET A 385 -10.05 0.37 -13.11
C MET A 385 -10.52 1.82 -13.08
N ILE A 386 -10.56 2.46 -11.90
CA ILE A 386 -11.32 3.70 -11.72
C ILE A 386 -10.47 4.80 -11.04
N TYR A 387 -10.49 6.01 -11.59
CA TYR A 387 -9.84 7.20 -10.99
C TYR A 387 -8.33 7.06 -10.73
N ASN A 388 -7.64 6.13 -11.40
CA ASN A 388 -6.20 5.99 -11.25
C ASN A 388 -5.49 7.11 -12.02
N THR A 389 -4.37 7.58 -11.47
CA THR A 389 -3.46 8.53 -12.11
C THR A 389 -2.17 7.82 -12.46
N ILE A 390 -1.75 7.88 -13.73
CA ILE A 390 -0.53 7.25 -14.23
C ILE A 390 0.21 8.28 -15.08
N ASN A 391 1.46 8.58 -14.71
CA ASN A 391 2.34 9.49 -15.42
C ASN A 391 3.77 8.93 -15.46
N GLY A 392 4.58 9.31 -16.44
CA GLY A 392 6.01 9.02 -16.43
C GLY A 392 6.37 7.53 -16.49
N VAL A 393 5.62 6.73 -17.26
CA VAL A 393 5.98 5.35 -17.57
C VAL A 393 6.80 5.35 -18.85
N HIS A 394 8.09 5.02 -18.75
CA HIS A 394 9.06 5.11 -19.84
C HIS A 394 9.83 3.80 -20.01
N GLY A 395 9.70 3.20 -21.19
CA GLY A 395 10.42 2.00 -21.61
C GLY A 395 10.66 2.00 -23.11
N ALA A 396 11.49 1.06 -23.59
CA ALA A 396 11.53 0.78 -25.03
C ALA A 396 10.20 0.17 -25.51
N ASN A 397 9.55 -0.59 -24.63
CA ASN A 397 8.17 -1.05 -24.76
C ASN A 397 7.44 -0.70 -23.48
N ASP A 398 6.54 0.28 -23.52
CA ASP A 398 5.81 0.71 -22.35
C ASP A 398 4.30 0.79 -22.55
N VAL A 399 3.61 0.61 -21.42
CA VAL A 399 2.16 0.66 -21.32
C VAL A 399 1.76 1.27 -19.98
N SER A 400 0.90 2.28 -20.01
CA SER A 400 0.44 2.91 -18.77
C SER A 400 -0.60 2.06 -18.05
N MET A 401 -1.56 1.49 -18.78
CA MET A 401 -2.60 0.64 -18.18
C MET A 401 -2.87 -0.61 -19.03
N VAL A 402 -2.91 -1.76 -18.37
CA VAL A 402 -3.39 -3.02 -18.96
C VAL A 402 -4.59 -3.50 -18.16
N ALA A 403 -5.70 -3.76 -18.83
CA ALA A 403 -6.93 -4.24 -18.23
C ALA A 403 -7.38 -5.56 -18.90
N ALA A 404 -7.22 -6.68 -18.19
CA ALA A 404 -7.63 -8.00 -18.66
C ALA A 404 -8.76 -8.57 -17.78
N GLY A 405 -10.00 -8.16 -18.07
CA GLY A 405 -11.20 -8.65 -17.36
C GLY A 405 -11.99 -9.60 -18.24
N PHE A 406 -12.12 -10.85 -17.80
CA PHE A 406 -12.61 -11.93 -18.64
C PHE A 406 -14.14 -12.03 -18.76
N ASN A 407 -14.91 -11.44 -17.83
CA ASN A 407 -16.35 -11.29 -17.97
C ASN A 407 -16.73 -9.85 -18.40
N THR A 408 -16.50 -8.87 -17.53
CA THR A 408 -16.71 -7.45 -17.86
C THR A 408 -15.56 -6.58 -17.35
N THR A 409 -15.22 -5.55 -18.12
CA THR A 409 -14.19 -4.58 -17.75
C THR A 409 -14.74 -3.16 -17.80
N LYS A 410 -14.52 -2.40 -16.73
CA LYS A 410 -14.96 -1.00 -16.56
C LYS A 410 -13.76 -0.10 -16.27
N ILE A 411 -13.56 0.91 -17.10
CA ILE A 411 -12.44 1.86 -17.00
C ILE A 411 -13.00 3.29 -17.03
N TYR A 412 -13.00 3.97 -15.89
CA TYR A 412 -13.59 5.31 -15.76
C TYR A 412 -12.74 6.31 -14.99
N GLY A 413 -12.81 7.58 -15.38
CA GLY A 413 -12.26 8.69 -14.61
C GLY A 413 -10.74 8.65 -14.41
N ASN A 414 -10.02 7.78 -15.13
CA ASN A 414 -8.57 7.67 -14.99
C ASN A 414 -7.88 8.84 -15.72
N ASN A 415 -6.70 9.19 -15.24
CA ASN A 415 -5.81 10.15 -15.87
C ASN A 415 -4.48 9.49 -16.25
N LEU A 416 -4.23 9.39 -17.56
CA LEU A 416 -3.07 8.75 -18.15
C LEU A 416 -2.33 9.78 -19.01
N GLU A 417 -1.07 10.05 -18.68
CA GLU A 417 -0.21 10.98 -19.42
C GLU A 417 1.08 10.29 -19.86
N GLY A 418 1.25 10.20 -21.17
CA GLY A 418 2.44 9.66 -21.81
C GLY A 418 3.50 10.72 -22.11
N HIS A 419 4.50 10.33 -22.88
CA HIS A 419 5.67 11.13 -23.24
C HIS A 419 5.84 11.31 -24.76
N GLY A 420 4.81 10.94 -25.53
CA GLY A 420 4.77 11.00 -27.00
C GLY A 420 4.97 9.64 -27.67
N SER A 421 5.47 8.64 -26.94
CA SER A 421 5.53 7.23 -27.34
C SER A 421 4.69 6.35 -26.41
N GLY A 422 4.60 5.06 -26.71
CA GLY A 422 3.98 4.10 -25.82
C GLY A 422 2.49 3.91 -26.00
N ILE A 423 1.92 3.11 -25.10
CA ILE A 423 0.49 2.76 -25.10
C ILE A 423 -0.19 3.30 -23.85
N GLY A 424 -1.32 4.01 -24.03
CA GLY A 424 -2.17 4.45 -22.93
C GLY A 424 -2.86 3.27 -22.25
N ILE A 425 -3.81 2.65 -22.94
CA ILE A 425 -4.59 1.51 -22.43
C ILE A 425 -4.50 0.32 -23.38
N VAL A 426 -4.15 -0.84 -22.84
CA VAL A 426 -4.38 -2.14 -23.47
C VAL A 426 -5.57 -2.83 -22.78
N ILE A 427 -6.56 -3.27 -23.55
CA ILE A 427 -7.73 -3.98 -23.01
C ILE A 427 -7.88 -5.38 -23.61
N CYS A 428 -8.12 -6.35 -22.75
CA CYS A 428 -8.48 -7.73 -23.10
C CYS A 428 -9.77 -8.08 -22.34
N SER A 429 -10.92 -7.97 -23.01
CA SER A 429 -12.21 -8.25 -22.38
C SER A 429 -13.25 -8.62 -23.42
N ALA A 430 -14.18 -9.52 -23.10
CA ALA A 430 -15.29 -9.82 -23.99
C ALA A 430 -16.20 -8.60 -24.16
N ASN A 431 -16.45 -7.86 -23.07
CA ASN A 431 -17.24 -6.63 -23.05
C ASN A 431 -16.54 -5.56 -22.20
N GLY A 432 -15.79 -4.68 -22.86
CA GLY A 432 -15.06 -3.58 -22.23
C GLY A 432 -15.81 -2.25 -22.35
N THR A 433 -15.84 -1.46 -21.28
CA THR A 433 -16.30 -0.07 -21.31
C THR A 433 -15.21 0.86 -20.78
N ILE A 434 -14.83 1.85 -21.59
CA ILE A 434 -13.82 2.85 -21.30
C ILE A 434 -14.45 4.23 -21.51
N LYS A 435 -14.75 4.99 -20.45
CA LYS A 435 -15.39 6.31 -20.59
C LYS A 435 -14.84 7.33 -19.60
N TYR A 436 -14.92 8.60 -19.95
CA TYR A 436 -14.64 9.73 -19.08
C TYR A 436 -13.21 9.73 -18.52
N ASN A 437 -12.26 9.12 -19.25
CA ASN A 437 -10.83 9.15 -18.92
C ASN A 437 -10.13 10.28 -19.68
N ARG A 438 -9.02 10.78 -19.13
CA ARG A 438 -8.03 11.60 -19.83
C ARG A 438 -6.87 10.69 -20.25
N ILE A 439 -6.62 10.58 -21.57
CA ILE A 439 -5.61 9.70 -22.15
C ILE A 439 -4.80 10.51 -23.17
N VAL A 440 -3.67 11.07 -22.76
CA VAL A 440 -2.96 12.08 -23.58
C VAL A 440 -1.51 11.71 -23.84
N ASN A 441 -0.97 12.21 -24.95
CA ASN A 441 0.45 12.14 -25.27
C ASN A 441 1.01 10.71 -25.45
N TYR A 442 0.26 9.84 -26.13
CA TYR A 442 0.70 8.49 -26.50
C TYR A 442 0.80 8.33 -28.02
N ASP A 443 1.59 7.34 -28.46
CA ASP A 443 1.57 6.89 -29.86
C ASP A 443 0.28 6.11 -30.15
N SER A 444 -0.20 5.33 -29.16
CA SER A 444 -1.49 4.67 -29.21
C SER A 444 -2.31 4.91 -27.94
N TYR A 445 -3.53 5.44 -28.09
CA TYR A 445 -4.40 5.73 -26.95
C TYR A 445 -5.01 4.46 -26.35
N ILE A 446 -5.61 3.63 -27.20
CA ILE A 446 -6.31 2.41 -26.80
C ILE A 446 -5.98 1.31 -27.81
N GLN A 447 -5.59 0.15 -27.29
CA GLN A 447 -5.42 -1.07 -28.05
C GLN A 447 -6.28 -2.18 -27.48
N ASN A 448 -7.13 -2.76 -28.31
CA ASN A 448 -7.64 -4.09 -28.02
C ASN A 448 -6.53 -5.11 -28.18
N PHE A 449 -6.54 -6.11 -27.31
CA PHE A 449 -5.65 -7.26 -27.40
C PHE A 449 -5.80 -8.00 -28.74
N LEU A 450 -4.70 -8.53 -29.28
CA LEU A 450 -4.68 -9.33 -30.51
C LEU A 450 -4.00 -10.68 -30.23
N PHE A 451 -4.74 -11.79 -30.35
CA PHE A 451 -4.23 -13.12 -30.00
C PHE A 451 -3.08 -13.58 -30.89
N SER A 452 -3.13 -13.25 -32.18
CA SER A 452 -2.09 -13.66 -33.14
C SER A 452 -0.71 -13.10 -32.81
N ASN A 453 -0.63 -12.05 -31.98
CA ASN A 453 0.65 -11.47 -31.56
C ASN A 453 1.35 -12.26 -30.44
N PHE A 454 0.67 -13.20 -29.78
CA PHE A 454 1.23 -13.95 -28.64
C PHE A 454 1.96 -15.23 -29.02
N GLY A 455 1.91 -15.65 -30.29
CA GLY A 455 2.64 -16.81 -30.79
C GLY A 455 1.74 -18.02 -31.08
N PRO A 456 1.23 -18.74 -30.05
CA PRO A 456 0.44 -19.95 -30.27
C PRO A 456 -1.03 -19.65 -30.58
N SER A 457 -1.62 -20.45 -31.45
CA SER A 457 -3.07 -20.53 -31.67
C SER A 457 -3.82 -20.99 -30.41
N ILE A 458 -5.13 -20.73 -30.33
CA ILE A 458 -5.98 -21.22 -29.22
C ILE A 458 -5.81 -22.74 -29.02
N ASP A 459 -5.78 -23.51 -30.12
CA ASP A 459 -5.53 -24.95 -30.08
C ASP A 459 -4.18 -25.30 -29.42
N GLU A 460 -3.13 -24.53 -29.71
CA GLU A 460 -1.82 -24.71 -29.07
C GLU A 460 -1.83 -24.31 -27.59
N MET A 461 -2.63 -23.31 -27.20
CA MET A 461 -2.80 -22.92 -25.80
C MET A 461 -3.55 -23.98 -24.98
N LEU A 462 -4.51 -24.68 -25.60
CA LEU A 462 -5.32 -25.72 -24.97
C LEU A 462 -4.65 -27.11 -25.00
N LYS A 463 -3.67 -27.29 -25.88
CA LYS A 463 -2.93 -28.54 -26.06
C LYS A 463 -2.42 -29.18 -24.75
N PRO A 464 -1.90 -28.44 -23.74
CA PRO A 464 -1.47 -29.05 -22.49
C PRO A 464 -2.62 -29.77 -21.73
N LEU A 465 -3.83 -29.21 -21.76
CA LEU A 465 -5.04 -29.83 -21.19
C LEU A 465 -5.45 -31.05 -22.02
N ASP A 466 -5.45 -30.91 -23.35
CA ASP A 466 -5.78 -32.02 -24.26
C ASP A 466 -4.81 -33.20 -24.10
N ASP A 467 -3.50 -32.93 -24.01
CA ASP A 467 -2.46 -33.92 -23.78
C ASP A 467 -2.57 -34.55 -22.38
N ALA A 468 -2.94 -33.77 -21.35
CA ALA A 468 -3.17 -34.27 -20.00
C ALA A 468 -4.37 -35.23 -19.94
N ILE A 469 -5.50 -34.85 -20.52
CA ILE A 469 -6.70 -35.70 -20.64
C ILE A 469 -6.35 -37.00 -21.39
N LYS A 470 -5.58 -36.90 -22.48
CA LYS A 470 -5.15 -38.06 -23.26
C LYS A 470 -4.21 -39.01 -22.50
N LYS A 471 -3.28 -38.47 -21.72
CA LYS A 471 -2.32 -39.26 -20.93
C LYS A 471 -2.94 -39.82 -19.64
N HIS A 472 -3.93 -39.13 -19.10
CA HIS A 472 -4.60 -39.43 -17.83
C HIS A 472 -6.14 -39.38 -18.00
N PRO A 473 -6.76 -40.39 -18.63
CA PRO A 473 -8.21 -40.42 -18.85
C PRO A 473 -9.04 -40.31 -17.56
N GLU A 474 -8.48 -40.71 -16.42
CA GLU A 474 -9.08 -40.55 -15.10
C GLU A 474 -9.31 -39.08 -14.69
N LEU A 475 -8.53 -38.15 -15.26
CA LEU A 475 -8.67 -36.71 -15.00
C LEU A 475 -9.67 -36.02 -15.94
N GLU A 476 -10.16 -36.72 -16.99
CA GLU A 476 -11.12 -36.16 -17.95
C GLU A 476 -12.33 -35.49 -17.28
N PRO A 477 -12.98 -36.08 -16.25
CA PRO A 477 -14.14 -35.46 -15.60
C PRO A 477 -13.85 -34.09 -14.95
N ILE A 478 -12.58 -33.81 -14.62
CA ILE A 478 -12.14 -32.56 -13.97
C ILE A 478 -11.59 -31.58 -15.02
N LEU A 479 -10.75 -32.06 -15.94
CA LEU A 479 -10.03 -31.22 -16.88
C LEU A 479 -10.88 -30.79 -18.09
N LYS A 480 -11.83 -31.62 -18.51
CA LYS A 480 -12.66 -31.31 -19.69
C LYS A 480 -13.54 -30.08 -19.49
N PRO A 481 -14.27 -29.92 -18.36
CA PRO A 481 -15.00 -28.68 -18.10
C PRO A 481 -14.09 -27.44 -18.14
N ILE A 482 -12.89 -27.52 -17.54
CA ILE A 482 -11.91 -26.41 -17.52
C ILE A 482 -11.45 -26.08 -18.94
N ARG A 483 -11.15 -27.10 -19.75
CA ARG A 483 -10.75 -26.94 -21.16
C ARG A 483 -11.85 -26.29 -21.99
N ASP A 484 -13.09 -26.76 -21.84
CA ASP A 484 -14.24 -26.24 -22.59
C ASP A 484 -14.58 -24.80 -22.19
N ASP A 485 -14.49 -24.46 -20.90
CA ASP A 485 -14.69 -23.10 -20.41
C ASP A 485 -13.59 -22.16 -20.91
N LEU A 486 -12.34 -22.63 -20.95
CA LEU A 486 -11.20 -21.84 -21.44
C LEU A 486 -11.26 -21.60 -22.96
N ASP A 487 -11.66 -22.62 -23.73
CA ASP A 487 -11.92 -22.52 -25.17
C ASP A 487 -13.00 -21.49 -25.48
N LYS A 488 -14.13 -21.58 -24.78
CA LYS A 488 -15.22 -20.61 -24.88
C LYS A 488 -14.76 -19.20 -24.53
N LEU A 489 -13.98 -19.05 -23.46
CA LEU A 489 -13.42 -17.76 -23.05
C LEU A 489 -12.52 -17.18 -24.15
N PHE A 490 -11.58 -17.96 -24.69
CA PHE A 490 -10.68 -17.47 -25.73
C PHE A 490 -11.42 -17.03 -27.00
N HIS A 491 -12.42 -17.78 -27.45
CA HIS A 491 -13.24 -17.39 -28.60
C HIS A 491 -14.15 -16.17 -28.32
N GLN A 492 -14.60 -15.97 -27.07
CA GLN A 492 -15.27 -14.73 -26.68
C GLN A 492 -14.33 -13.52 -26.77
N LEU A 493 -13.07 -13.70 -26.35
CA LEU A 493 -12.05 -12.65 -26.42
C LEU A 493 -11.61 -12.33 -27.86
N GLU A 494 -11.63 -13.30 -28.80
CA GLU A 494 -11.43 -13.05 -30.24
C GLU A 494 -12.51 -12.14 -30.84
N ASN A 495 -13.73 -12.20 -30.28
CA ASN A 495 -14.88 -11.42 -30.72
C ASN A 495 -15.22 -10.28 -29.75
N SER A 496 -14.20 -9.65 -29.17
CA SER A 496 -14.37 -8.62 -28.14
C SER A 496 -15.23 -7.43 -28.59
N ASN A 497 -15.98 -6.84 -27.66
CA ASN A 497 -16.68 -5.58 -27.84
C ASN A 497 -16.16 -4.53 -26.87
N THR A 498 -15.46 -3.52 -27.40
CA THR A 498 -14.96 -2.39 -26.59
C THR A 498 -15.71 -1.11 -26.94
N ASN A 499 -16.47 -0.59 -25.97
CA ASN A 499 -17.07 0.73 -26.02
C ASN A 499 -16.14 1.74 -25.34
N ALA A 500 -15.45 2.54 -26.15
CA ALA A 500 -14.48 3.55 -25.73
C ALA A 500 -14.96 4.99 -25.99
N ARG A 501 -16.27 5.23 -26.02
CA ARG A 501 -16.84 6.58 -26.23
C ARG A 501 -16.58 7.50 -25.05
N TYR A 502 -16.66 8.80 -25.29
CA TYR A 502 -16.65 9.83 -24.25
C TYR A 502 -15.35 9.87 -23.42
N ASN A 503 -14.19 9.72 -24.06
CA ASN A 503 -12.89 9.99 -23.43
C ASN A 503 -12.26 11.27 -24.00
N TRP A 504 -11.39 11.92 -23.22
CA TRP A 504 -10.58 13.05 -23.65
C TRP A 504 -9.18 12.59 -24.05
N TYR A 505 -8.79 12.82 -25.31
CA TYR A 505 -7.53 12.34 -25.87
C TYR A 505 -6.43 13.42 -25.99
N GLY A 506 -6.62 14.57 -25.34
CA GLY A 506 -5.70 15.71 -25.45
C GLY A 506 -5.82 16.48 -26.77
N THR A 507 -6.84 16.17 -27.58
CA THR A 507 -7.16 16.89 -28.81
C THR A 507 -8.64 16.77 -29.15
N ASN A 508 -9.17 17.83 -29.76
CA ASN A 508 -10.53 17.85 -30.29
C ASN A 508 -10.68 17.05 -31.59
N SER A 509 -9.57 16.55 -32.16
CA SER A 509 -9.55 15.79 -33.42
C SER A 509 -8.51 14.67 -33.36
N PRO A 510 -8.74 13.60 -32.56
CA PRO A 510 -7.81 12.49 -32.41
C PRO A 510 -7.64 11.74 -33.73
N ASP A 511 -6.39 11.36 -34.03
CA ASP A 511 -6.06 10.55 -35.20
C ASP A 511 -6.56 9.11 -35.01
N ALA A 512 -7.32 8.62 -35.99
CA ALA A 512 -7.85 7.27 -36.03
C ALA A 512 -6.74 6.19 -35.98
N SER A 513 -5.53 6.51 -36.45
CA SER A 513 -4.39 5.56 -36.44
C SER A 513 -3.93 5.17 -35.04
N LYS A 514 -4.25 5.99 -34.02
CA LYS A 514 -3.86 5.75 -32.61
C LYS A 514 -4.78 4.75 -31.89
N PHE A 515 -5.84 4.28 -32.54
CA PHE A 515 -6.79 3.31 -32.02
C PHE A 515 -6.60 1.97 -32.72
N PHE A 516 -6.13 0.97 -31.96
CA PHE A 516 -5.90 -0.35 -32.50
C PHE A 516 -7.08 -1.27 -32.19
N VAL A 517 -7.79 -1.69 -33.25
CA VAL A 517 -9.01 -2.50 -33.15
C VAL A 517 -8.74 -3.91 -32.63
N GLY A 518 -7.52 -4.43 -32.82
CA GLY A 518 -7.12 -5.76 -32.34
C GLY A 518 -8.13 -6.84 -32.70
N ASN A 519 -8.46 -7.68 -31.71
CA ASN A 519 -9.58 -8.60 -31.80
C ASN A 519 -10.92 -7.84 -31.65
N GLY A 520 -11.93 -8.18 -32.45
CA GLY A 520 -13.30 -7.69 -32.27
C GLY A 520 -13.54 -6.24 -32.72
N THR A 521 -14.15 -5.41 -31.86
CA THR A 521 -14.58 -4.04 -32.18
C THR A 521 -14.08 -3.02 -31.16
N LEU A 522 -13.79 -1.81 -31.63
CA LEU A 522 -13.39 -0.66 -30.81
C LEU A 522 -14.18 0.59 -31.25
N ASP A 523 -15.17 0.96 -30.46
CA ASP A 523 -16.05 2.11 -30.71
C ASP A 523 -15.65 3.30 -29.85
N TYR A 524 -14.87 4.22 -30.42
CA TYR A 524 -14.33 5.39 -29.73
C TYR A 524 -15.05 6.71 -30.08
N TYR A 525 -16.01 6.70 -31.02
CA TYR A 525 -16.75 7.90 -31.44
C TYR A 525 -18.17 7.93 -30.84
N PRO A 526 -18.61 9.05 -30.25
CA PRO A 526 -17.90 10.32 -30.15
C PRO A 526 -16.94 10.37 -28.95
N TRP A 527 -15.84 11.12 -29.10
CA TRP A 527 -14.91 11.49 -28.02
C TRP A 527 -15.34 12.81 -27.37
N LEU A 528 -14.82 13.13 -26.18
CA LEU A 528 -15.06 14.42 -25.52
C LEU A 528 -14.20 15.52 -26.16
N VAL A 529 -14.69 16.75 -26.17
CA VAL A 529 -13.96 17.91 -26.71
C VAL A 529 -13.71 18.96 -25.63
N LEU A 530 -12.52 19.54 -25.62
CA LEU A 530 -12.16 20.67 -24.79
C LEU A 530 -12.89 21.92 -25.27
N ASN A 531 -13.61 22.57 -24.36
CA ASN A 531 -14.29 23.83 -24.57
C ASN A 531 -13.78 24.88 -23.59
N ILE A 532 -13.94 26.16 -23.95
CA ILE A 532 -13.70 27.29 -23.05
C ILE A 532 -14.81 28.33 -23.21
N ARG A 533 -15.31 28.82 -22.08
CA ARG A 533 -16.32 29.88 -22.02
C ARG A 533 -15.97 30.94 -20.98
N ALA A 534 -16.43 32.15 -21.23
CA ALA A 534 -16.35 33.27 -20.30
C ALA A 534 -17.75 33.66 -19.83
N ASN A 535 -17.92 33.88 -18.52
CA ASN A 535 -19.18 34.31 -17.92
C ASN A 535 -18.97 35.41 -16.87
N PRO A 536 -19.41 36.66 -17.13
CA PRO A 536 -19.97 37.14 -18.40
C PRO A 536 -18.87 37.31 -19.47
N SER A 537 -19.23 37.24 -20.75
CA SER A 537 -18.31 37.49 -21.87
C SER A 537 -18.08 38.98 -22.17
N THR A 538 -18.73 39.87 -21.42
CA THR A 538 -18.53 41.33 -21.45
C THR A 538 -18.50 41.85 -20.02
N ILE A 539 -17.48 42.64 -19.70
CA ILE A 539 -17.22 43.24 -18.37
C ILE A 539 -16.73 44.67 -18.53
N ASN A 540 -16.88 45.52 -17.51
CA ASN A 540 -16.26 46.84 -17.46
C ASN A 540 -14.83 46.77 -16.89
N VAL A 541 -14.03 47.81 -17.14
CA VAL A 541 -12.75 47.99 -16.42
C VAL A 541 -12.99 47.95 -14.91
N GLY A 542 -12.22 47.11 -14.20
CA GLY A 542 -12.35 46.84 -12.77
C GLY A 542 -13.24 45.65 -12.41
N GLU A 543 -14.03 45.11 -13.35
CA GLU A 543 -14.87 43.93 -13.14
C GLU A 543 -14.10 42.63 -13.43
N SER A 544 -14.78 41.48 -13.30
CA SER A 544 -14.18 40.17 -13.52
C SER A 544 -15.11 39.22 -14.27
N SER A 545 -14.51 38.30 -15.02
CA SER A 545 -15.21 37.23 -15.75
C SER A 545 -14.71 35.87 -15.27
N ILE A 546 -15.63 34.94 -15.02
CA ILE A 546 -15.29 33.55 -14.74
C ILE A 546 -14.98 32.86 -16.06
N ILE A 547 -13.79 32.30 -16.16
CA ILE A 547 -13.34 31.53 -17.32
C ILE A 547 -13.39 30.06 -16.94
N THR A 548 -14.19 29.28 -17.68
CA THR A 548 -14.35 27.84 -17.47
C THR A 548 -13.85 27.11 -18.69
N ALA A 549 -12.95 26.15 -18.49
CA ALA A 549 -12.65 25.10 -19.46
C ALA A 549 -13.27 23.78 -18.99
N ASP A 550 -13.90 23.04 -19.91
CA ASP A 550 -14.52 21.75 -19.61
C ASP A 550 -14.48 20.80 -20.80
N VAL A 551 -14.68 19.52 -20.52
CA VAL A 551 -14.82 18.44 -21.51
C VAL A 551 -16.22 17.82 -21.42
N TYR A 552 -17.26 18.59 -21.11
CA TYR A 552 -18.62 18.06 -20.93
C TYR A 552 -19.37 17.78 -22.23
N TYR A 553 -18.86 18.24 -23.37
CA TYR A 553 -19.48 18.00 -24.67
C TYR A 553 -18.70 16.96 -25.46
N ASP A 554 -19.40 16.13 -26.21
CA ASP A 554 -18.82 15.19 -27.16
C ASP A 554 -18.67 15.81 -28.56
N ALA A 555 -17.91 15.14 -29.45
CA ALA A 555 -17.69 15.57 -30.82
C ALA A 555 -18.96 15.59 -31.70
N ALA A 556 -20.05 14.94 -31.27
CA ALA A 556 -21.35 14.97 -31.91
C ALA A 556 -22.28 16.06 -31.34
N GLY A 557 -21.84 16.82 -30.33
CA GLY A 557 -22.60 17.88 -29.66
C GLY A 557 -23.47 17.39 -28.49
N GLY A 558 -23.31 16.15 -28.03
CA GLY A 558 -23.98 15.62 -26.84
C GLY A 558 -23.41 16.22 -25.55
N ASP A 559 -24.28 16.51 -24.58
CA ASP A 559 -23.92 17.03 -23.25
C ASP A 559 -23.87 15.88 -22.23
N HIS A 560 -22.73 15.75 -21.54
CA HIS A 560 -22.42 14.70 -20.57
C HIS A 560 -22.29 15.22 -19.14
N SER A 561 -22.65 16.48 -18.87
CA SER A 561 -22.57 17.08 -17.53
C SER A 561 -23.39 16.35 -16.46
N ALA A 562 -24.39 15.55 -16.85
CA ALA A 562 -25.14 14.68 -15.94
C ALA A 562 -24.31 13.54 -15.34
N ASP A 563 -23.24 13.11 -16.01
CA ASP A 563 -22.35 12.02 -15.59
C ASP A 563 -21.05 12.55 -14.94
N VAL A 564 -21.03 13.80 -14.48
CA VAL A 564 -19.84 14.51 -13.99
C VAL A 564 -19.04 13.74 -12.92
N GLU A 565 -19.69 12.94 -12.08
CA GLU A 565 -19.00 12.14 -11.05
C GLU A 565 -18.08 11.06 -11.65
N LEU A 566 -18.32 10.63 -12.89
CA LEU A 566 -17.50 9.63 -13.57
C LEU A 566 -16.26 10.23 -14.26
N PHE A 567 -16.18 11.56 -14.35
CA PHE A 567 -15.08 12.23 -15.03
C PHE A 567 -13.79 12.16 -14.22
N PHE A 568 -12.68 12.17 -14.96
CA PHE A 568 -11.36 12.30 -14.38
C PHE A 568 -11.22 13.61 -13.61
N SER A 569 -10.40 13.55 -12.56
CA SER A 569 -9.85 14.70 -11.85
C SER A 569 -8.32 14.60 -11.89
N GLY A 570 -7.63 15.68 -11.57
CA GLY A 570 -6.17 15.64 -11.45
C GLY A 570 -5.47 16.75 -12.23
N PRO A 571 -4.83 16.45 -13.38
CA PRO A 571 -3.71 17.20 -13.90
C PRO A 571 -4.14 18.60 -14.38
N LYS A 572 -3.18 19.34 -14.91
CA LYS A 572 -3.31 20.78 -15.13
C LYS A 572 -3.94 21.17 -16.46
N VAL A 573 -4.75 22.21 -16.42
CA VAL A 573 -5.09 23.10 -17.53
C VAL A 573 -4.28 24.39 -17.38
N ILE A 574 -3.65 24.85 -18.46
CA ILE A 574 -2.93 26.12 -18.48
C ILE A 574 -3.84 27.18 -19.09
N PHE A 575 -4.24 28.17 -18.30
CA PHE A 575 -4.96 29.34 -18.81
C PHE A 575 -4.01 30.49 -19.08
N THR A 576 -4.19 31.20 -20.19
CA THR A 576 -3.42 32.43 -20.48
C THR A 576 -4.34 33.56 -20.93
N THR A 577 -3.90 34.82 -20.77
CA THR A 577 -4.60 35.97 -21.32
C THR A 577 -3.64 36.99 -21.91
N ASN A 578 -4.03 37.67 -22.98
CA ASN A 578 -3.27 38.79 -23.53
C ASN A 578 -3.63 40.14 -22.85
N LEU A 579 -4.82 40.30 -22.29
CA LEU A 579 -5.32 41.54 -21.67
C LEU A 579 -6.04 41.24 -20.35
N GLY A 580 -5.82 42.09 -19.34
CA GLY A 580 -6.20 41.81 -17.97
C GLY A 580 -5.30 40.75 -17.33
N ASN A 581 -5.70 40.17 -16.20
CA ASN A 581 -4.91 39.12 -15.53
C ASN A 581 -5.77 38.02 -14.90
N LEU A 582 -5.16 36.84 -14.74
CA LEU A 582 -5.71 35.64 -14.09
C LEU A 582 -5.11 35.44 -12.69
N GLY A 583 -4.68 36.52 -12.03
CA GLY A 583 -3.65 36.54 -10.99
C GLY A 583 -2.23 36.74 -11.56
N SER A 584 -2.04 36.35 -12.82
CA SER A 584 -0.86 36.50 -13.67
C SER A 584 -1.30 36.41 -15.14
N LYS A 585 -0.38 36.52 -16.10
CA LYS A 585 -0.69 36.29 -17.52
C LYS A 585 -0.89 34.82 -17.89
N SER A 586 -0.48 33.91 -17.01
CA SER A 586 -0.64 32.47 -17.15
C SER A 586 -0.83 31.82 -15.78
N VAL A 587 -1.84 30.96 -15.65
CA VAL A 587 -2.16 30.23 -14.41
C VAL A 587 -2.42 28.75 -14.72
N ILE A 588 -2.02 27.90 -13.79
CA ILE A 588 -2.17 26.45 -13.87
C ILE A 588 -3.29 26.04 -12.91
N VAL A 589 -4.31 25.37 -13.42
CA VAL A 589 -5.50 24.96 -12.64
C VAL A 589 -5.73 23.46 -12.81
N PRO A 590 -5.90 22.67 -11.73
CA PRO A 590 -6.19 21.25 -11.86
C PRO A 590 -7.58 20.99 -12.42
N TRP A 591 -7.74 19.89 -13.13
CA TRP A 591 -9.04 19.33 -13.48
C TRP A 591 -9.78 18.85 -12.23
N VAL A 592 -11.04 19.23 -12.12
CA VAL A 592 -12.00 18.69 -11.13
C VAL A 592 -13.21 18.20 -11.91
N ASN A 593 -13.38 16.88 -11.97
CA ASN A 593 -14.47 16.20 -12.68
C ASN A 593 -14.67 16.75 -14.10
N GLY A 594 -13.61 16.78 -14.90
CA GLY A 594 -13.64 17.27 -16.28
C GLY A 594 -13.87 18.78 -16.45
N MET A 595 -13.71 19.60 -15.39
CA MET A 595 -13.80 21.05 -15.44
C MET A 595 -12.63 21.74 -14.72
N ALA A 596 -12.18 22.87 -15.25
CA ALA A 596 -11.21 23.77 -14.62
C ALA A 596 -11.71 25.23 -14.73
N THR A 597 -11.58 26.02 -13.67
CA THR A 597 -12.08 27.41 -13.65
C THR A 597 -11.06 28.38 -13.10
N THR A 598 -10.98 29.57 -13.70
CA THR A 598 -10.18 30.71 -13.22
C THR A 598 -10.97 32.01 -13.39
N ILE A 599 -10.43 33.13 -12.91
CA ILE A 599 -11.07 34.45 -12.94
C ILE A 599 -10.18 35.42 -13.71
N LEU A 600 -10.70 35.95 -14.82
CA LEU A 600 -10.12 37.10 -15.52
C LEU A 600 -10.54 38.39 -14.84
N ARG A 601 -9.57 39.24 -14.50
CA ARG A 601 -9.76 40.58 -13.94
C ARG A 601 -9.42 41.64 -14.99
N ALA A 602 -10.33 42.60 -15.18
CA ALA A 602 -10.21 43.66 -16.17
C ALA A 602 -9.47 44.90 -15.64
N ASP A 603 -8.21 44.77 -15.24
CA ASP A 603 -7.43 45.83 -14.61
C ASP A 603 -6.39 46.51 -15.52
N GLU A 604 -6.34 46.14 -16.80
CA GLU A 604 -5.40 46.69 -17.79
C GLU A 604 -6.06 47.62 -18.82
N GLY A 605 -7.28 48.08 -18.53
CA GLY A 605 -8.03 48.98 -19.41
C GLY A 605 -8.93 48.26 -20.41
N ALA A 606 -9.55 49.05 -21.29
CA ALA A 606 -10.55 48.59 -22.23
C ALA A 606 -9.92 47.88 -23.44
N GLY A 607 -10.61 46.86 -23.96
CA GLY A 607 -10.15 46.09 -25.11
C GLY A 607 -10.76 44.70 -25.15
N ILE A 608 -10.25 43.85 -26.04
CA ILE A 608 -10.66 42.45 -26.14
C ILE A 608 -9.58 41.59 -25.49
N ALA A 609 -9.92 40.91 -24.41
CA ALA A 609 -9.08 39.89 -23.82
C ALA A 609 -9.32 38.55 -24.52
N THR A 610 -8.28 38.04 -25.17
CA THR A 610 -8.21 36.65 -25.64
C THR A 610 -7.69 35.81 -24.50
N VAL A 611 -8.55 34.94 -23.98
CA VAL A 611 -8.21 33.98 -22.94
C VAL A 611 -8.12 32.60 -23.57
N THR A 612 -7.02 31.90 -23.33
CA THR A 612 -6.84 30.52 -23.78
C THR A 612 -6.89 29.55 -22.62
N ALA A 613 -7.26 28.30 -22.91
CA ALA A 613 -7.10 27.15 -22.02
C ALA A 613 -6.38 26.06 -22.81
N ALA A 614 -5.40 25.42 -22.18
CA ALA A 614 -4.57 24.41 -22.83
C ALA A 614 -4.45 23.12 -22.01
N ASP A 615 -4.75 22.00 -22.68
CA ASP A 615 -4.44 20.64 -22.26
C ASP A 615 -4.06 19.82 -23.50
N HIS A 616 -2.80 19.95 -23.92
CA HIS A 616 -2.27 19.59 -25.25
C HIS A 616 -2.92 20.33 -26.42
N GLU A 617 -4.26 20.32 -26.51
CA GLU A 617 -5.06 21.20 -27.36
C GLU A 617 -5.14 22.61 -26.76
N ILE A 618 -5.19 23.64 -27.61
CA ILE A 618 -5.41 25.02 -27.17
C ILE A 618 -6.76 25.50 -27.70
N VAL A 619 -7.64 25.90 -26.79
CA VAL A 619 -8.90 26.57 -27.12
C VAL A 619 -8.88 28.00 -26.61
N GLN A 620 -9.72 28.87 -27.19
CA GLN A 620 -9.78 30.28 -26.80
C GLN A 620 -11.21 30.81 -26.73
N THR A 621 -11.41 31.78 -25.84
CA THR A 621 -12.61 32.59 -25.74
C THR A 621 -12.23 34.08 -25.69
N LEU A 622 -13.20 34.93 -26.00
CA LEU A 622 -13.01 36.39 -26.00
C LEU A 622 -13.85 37.01 -24.88
N VAL A 623 -13.23 37.94 -24.15
CA VAL A 623 -13.92 38.79 -23.17
C VAL A 623 -13.80 40.23 -23.60
N ASN A 624 -14.94 40.88 -23.83
CA ASN A 624 -15.00 42.30 -24.16
C ASN A 624 -14.91 43.14 -22.88
N ILE A 625 -13.82 43.88 -22.71
CA ILE A 625 -13.62 44.80 -21.59
C ILE A 625 -14.00 46.20 -22.04
N GLN A 626 -15.14 46.68 -21.55
CA GLN A 626 -15.67 47.99 -21.86
C GLN A 626 -14.97 49.06 -21.02
N GLY A 627 -14.58 50.15 -21.69
CA GLY A 627 -14.14 51.36 -20.99
C GLY A 627 -15.30 51.93 -20.17
N SER A 628 -14.99 52.51 -19.02
CA SER A 628 -16.00 53.14 -18.16
C SER A 628 -16.88 54.08 -18.97
N SER A 629 -18.20 53.85 -18.93
CA SER A 629 -19.21 54.76 -19.44
C SER A 629 -19.43 55.90 -18.44
N ASN A 630 -18.42 56.76 -18.24
CA ASN A 630 -18.55 58.14 -17.75
C ASN A 630 -17.20 58.82 -17.56
N PHE A 631 -16.79 59.70 -18.50
CA PHE A 631 -16.09 60.94 -18.15
C PHE A 631 -16.36 62.01 -19.21
N THR A 632 -17.37 62.85 -18.95
CA THR A 632 -17.30 64.27 -19.32
C THR A 632 -16.32 64.94 -18.35
N ASN A 633 -15.18 65.39 -18.87
CA ASN A 633 -14.25 66.39 -18.30
C ASN A 633 -14.17 66.46 -16.76
N ALA A 634 -13.31 65.65 -16.14
CA ALA A 634 -12.77 65.94 -14.82
C ALA A 634 -11.32 66.42 -14.97
N THR A 635 -11.09 67.65 -14.51
CA THR A 635 -9.81 68.36 -14.50
C THR A 635 -8.78 67.59 -13.65
N ALA A 636 -7.53 67.57 -14.10
CA ALA A 636 -6.42 66.99 -13.33
C ALA A 636 -6.25 67.72 -11.99
N THR A 637 -6.63 67.06 -10.90
CA THR A 637 -6.18 67.41 -9.55
C THR A 637 -5.15 66.40 -9.11
N THR A 638 -3.91 66.85 -8.98
CA THR A 638 -2.84 66.18 -8.27
C THR A 638 -3.25 65.95 -6.81
N GLY A 639 -3.72 64.75 -6.50
CA GLY A 639 -3.80 64.22 -5.15
C GLY A 639 -2.92 62.97 -5.09
N THR A 640 -1.80 63.05 -4.36
CA THR A 640 -1.01 61.86 -4.02
C THR A 640 -1.88 60.93 -3.19
N VAL A 641 -2.10 59.72 -3.67
CA VAL A 641 -2.72 58.64 -2.88
C VAL A 641 -1.64 58.12 -1.93
N GLU A 642 -1.87 58.26 -0.62
CA GLU A 642 -1.03 57.58 0.37
C GLU A 642 -1.16 56.06 0.20
N MET A 643 -0.02 55.38 0.34
CA MET A 643 0.10 53.93 0.21
C MET A 643 -0.81 53.26 1.25
N GLU A 644 -1.83 52.52 0.83
CA GLU A 644 -2.59 51.70 1.78
C GLU A 644 -1.65 50.66 2.40
N SER A 645 -1.65 50.64 3.73
CA SER A 645 -1.02 49.59 4.52
C SER A 645 -1.59 48.24 4.10
N THR A 646 -0.83 47.45 3.33
CA THR A 646 -1.09 46.02 3.14
C THR A 646 -0.77 45.27 4.44
N GLY A 647 -1.63 45.45 5.43
CA GLY A 647 -1.68 44.66 6.65
C GLY A 647 -2.79 43.64 6.52
N LEU A 648 -2.44 42.36 6.41
CA LEU A 648 -3.39 41.26 6.56
C LEU A 648 -4.14 41.41 7.90
N PRO A 649 -5.46 41.16 7.98
CA PRO A 649 -6.19 41.25 9.24
C PRO A 649 -5.59 40.27 10.25
N LEU A 650 -5.12 40.77 11.41
CA LEU A 650 -4.54 39.97 12.48
C LEU A 650 -5.50 38.85 12.96
N GLU A 651 -6.80 39.07 12.82
CA GLU A 651 -7.87 38.12 13.15
C GLU A 651 -7.79 36.84 12.29
N GLY A 652 -7.39 36.98 11.03
CA GLY A 652 -7.18 35.84 10.12
C GLY A 652 -5.93 35.02 10.50
N MET A 653 -4.85 35.68 10.95
CA MET A 653 -3.69 34.97 11.49
C MET A 653 -4.00 34.30 12.82
N VAL A 654 -4.77 34.92 13.70
CA VAL A 654 -5.13 34.32 15.00
C VAL A 654 -6.04 33.10 14.81
N ILE A 655 -6.99 33.13 13.88
CA ILE A 655 -7.82 31.96 13.55
C ILE A 655 -6.99 30.86 12.84
N SER A 656 -6.09 31.23 11.93
CA SER A 656 -5.22 30.25 11.24
C SER A 656 -4.21 29.62 12.20
N ILE A 657 -3.64 30.40 13.12
CA ILE A 657 -2.74 29.92 14.17
C ILE A 657 -3.52 29.12 15.22
N LEU A 658 -4.76 29.47 15.57
CA LEU A 658 -5.62 28.67 16.46
C LEU A 658 -6.10 27.36 15.81
N LEU A 659 -6.33 27.33 14.49
CA LEU A 659 -6.66 26.11 13.74
C LEU A 659 -5.44 25.19 13.59
N VAL A 660 -4.26 25.76 13.32
CA VAL A 660 -3.00 25.01 13.22
C VAL A 660 -2.52 24.52 14.60
N LEU A 661 -2.61 25.34 15.65
CA LEU A 661 -2.27 24.93 17.02
C LEU A 661 -3.35 24.04 17.65
N GLY A 662 -4.62 24.22 17.32
CA GLY A 662 -5.72 23.35 17.74
C GLY A 662 -5.65 21.97 17.07
N GLY A 663 -5.18 21.90 15.82
CA GLY A 663 -4.86 20.65 15.13
C GLY A 663 -3.62 19.93 15.68
N LEU A 664 -2.71 20.66 16.36
CA LEU A 664 -1.51 20.10 17.00
C LEU A 664 -1.72 19.64 18.46
N ILE A 665 -2.91 19.82 19.04
CA ILE A 665 -3.20 19.45 20.45
C ILE A 665 -4.24 18.31 20.59
N SER A 666 -4.81 17.79 19.51
CA SER A 666 -5.80 16.71 19.60
C SER A 666 -5.48 15.49 18.73
N VAL A 667 -4.40 14.77 19.05
CA VAL A 667 -4.42 13.31 19.29
C VAL A 667 -3.24 12.96 20.22
N ARG A 668 -3.48 12.97 21.53
CA ARG A 668 -2.72 12.16 22.49
C ARG A 668 -3.68 11.58 23.53
N LYS A 669 -3.75 10.25 23.53
CA LYS A 669 -4.30 9.32 24.54
C LYS A 669 -5.83 9.27 24.69
N GLN A 670 -6.42 8.16 24.24
CA GLN A 670 -6.47 6.93 25.04
C GLN A 670 -6.10 5.73 24.18
#